data_AF-A0A6I8LQF8-F1
#
_entry.id   AF-A0A6I8LQF8-F1
#
_cell.length_a   1.000
_cell.length_b   1.000
_cell.length_c   1.000
_cell.angle_alpha   90.00
_cell.angle_beta   90.00
_cell.angle_gamma   90.00
#
_symmetry.space_group_name_H-M   'P 1'
#
loop_
_entity.id
_entity.type
_entity.pdbx_description
1 polymer ?
#
loop_
_entity_poly.entity_id
_entity_poly.type
_entity_poly.pdbx_seq_one_letter_code
_entity_poly.pdbx_strand_id
1 'polypeptide(L)'
;MTRTRLSRLVAGFLAVGLSVAGLSLASAASGPPASSAAAAAEVPLTRTVSASSALPGYPVANAVDGNQATYWESANNAFPQWIQADLGSAKSLSRIVLKLPTGWEARTQTLAVRGSSDGATFTDLVAAAGYVFTPNANTVTIPVTASTRYVRLNVTANSQWPAAQLSEFELYGLDTGDTQPPTAPANLALTEPAAGQVKLTWSASTDDVGVTGYTVYRDGTAVTTVTATTFTETRPAGTRVEYFVRARDAAGHESADSGHVVRQGTQAGQNLAAGKPIEASSSVFSFVAANANDNNTGTYWEASGQSSTLTVKLGANADLDQVVVKLDPDTAWGARTQTFEVLGRDQGATAFTSLKARADYRFDPAGNQNTVTIPVGGRTADVRLQFSANSGAPGGQVAEFQVFGAPAPNPDLVVTGTTWTPANPTETSQVTVSATVKNAGTAAAGATTATVSLGGTVVGNAAVGALAAGASTTVTVNAGTRPQGTYSVSATVDPANTIVEQDDTNNTFTAPTPLVIAQAPGPDLEVTGITSNPAAGAAVSFTVAVHNRGTSGAGASVTRLTAGATTLTGATGAIAAGATANAAISGTWTATTGGATLTATADSTNTVAETNESNNDLSRAIVVGRGAAVPYTEYEAESAQYQGQLLQTDPLRTFGHTNFATESSGRQSVRLANQGQYVEVTSTNQANSIVVRNSVPDAAAGGGQDYTLSLYVNGTFAQKLTLSSTHSWLYGTTDDPEGLTNRPGGDARRLFDESHALLAQSYPPGTKFKLQRDNGDNAAYYVIDLVDLEQVAPALPKPAECTSITEYGAVPNDGVDDAPAIQRAVTDDQNGKIACVWVPEGQWRQEAKILTDDPTVPNGGGQYNQIGISNVTIKGAGMWRSQLYSLIQPQDAGTINHPHEGNFGFDIDKNTQISDLAIFGSGRIRGGDGNAEGGVGLNGRFGTGTKISNVWIEHANVGVWVGRDYSNKPELWGPADGLEFSGMRIRDTYADGINFTNGTRNSRVFNSSFRTTGDDSLAVWANQYVKDPSTDIGHDNVFTNNTIQLPWRANGIAVYGGYGNRIENNLVYDTMNYPGIMLATDHDPLPFSGQTTIANNALYRCGGVFWGEQQQFGAITFFAQGKDIPGVTLRDTEIHDSTYDGIQFKTGGGVVTAAVSNVKIDRSDNGAGILAMSGARGSATLTNVTISGSAKGDVVIEPGSQFVINGAPIPAVVASGRRSGK
;
A
#
# COMPACT_ATOMS: atom_id res chain seq x y z
N MET A 1 -17.18 -32.12 -52.04
CA MET A 1 -16.07 -31.61 -52.87
C MET A 1 -14.79 -31.64 -52.03
N THR A 2 -13.79 -32.36 -52.56
CA THR A 2 -12.32 -32.29 -52.31
C THR A 2 -11.82 -32.07 -50.87
N ARG A 3 -11.32 -33.12 -50.18
CA ARG A 3 -9.92 -33.66 -50.17
C ARG A 3 -8.96 -32.68 -49.45
N THR A 4 -8.15 -33.04 -48.45
CA THR A 4 -7.50 -34.31 -48.10
C THR A 4 -6.73 -34.15 -46.77
N ARG A 5 -6.64 -35.24 -45.97
CA ARG A 5 -5.45 -35.75 -45.22
C ARG A 5 -4.92 -34.89 -44.05
N LEU A 6 -4.55 -35.39 -42.88
CA LEU A 6 -4.40 -36.70 -42.20
C LEU A 6 -4.57 -36.31 -40.70
N SER A 7 -5.55 -36.77 -39.91
CA SER A 7 -5.59 -38.02 -39.14
C SER A 7 -4.29 -38.35 -38.38
N ARG A 8 -4.28 -38.76 -37.10
CA ARG A 8 -5.35 -39.23 -36.19
C ARG A 8 -4.69 -39.47 -34.81
N LEU A 9 -5.33 -39.07 -33.71
CA LEU A 9 -6.17 -39.88 -32.80
C LEU A 9 -5.39 -40.87 -31.91
N VAL A 10 -5.45 -40.83 -30.57
CA VAL A 10 -6.60 -40.95 -29.62
C VAL A 10 -6.86 -42.40 -29.21
N ALA A 11 -6.95 -42.56 -27.88
CA ALA A 11 -7.78 -43.45 -27.05
C ALA A 11 -8.05 -44.92 -27.47
N GLY A 12 -7.97 -45.76 -26.43
CA GLY A 12 -9.21 -46.25 -25.82
C GLY A 12 -9.67 -47.67 -26.14
N PHE A 13 -10.16 -48.29 -25.06
CA PHE A 13 -11.24 -49.29 -24.99
C PHE A 13 -11.00 -50.77 -25.34
N LEU A 14 -11.19 -51.59 -24.29
CA LEU A 14 -12.18 -52.68 -24.12
C LEU A 14 -12.28 -53.86 -25.13
N ALA A 15 -12.21 -55.06 -24.51
CA ALA A 15 -13.14 -56.19 -24.60
C ALA A 15 -13.22 -57.13 -25.84
N VAL A 16 -12.84 -58.38 -25.55
CA VAL A 16 -13.49 -59.70 -25.85
C VAL A 16 -13.41 -60.31 -27.28
N GLY A 17 -13.01 -61.60 -27.33
CA GLY A 17 -13.26 -62.51 -28.47
C GLY A 17 -12.70 -63.94 -28.35
N LEU A 18 -13.42 -64.83 -27.64
CA LEU A 18 -13.65 -66.29 -27.81
C LEU A 18 -12.59 -67.30 -28.38
N SER A 19 -12.31 -68.34 -27.56
CA SER A 19 -12.20 -69.82 -27.82
C SER A 19 -11.26 -70.38 -28.93
N VAL A 20 -10.53 -71.51 -28.76
CA VAL A 20 -11.01 -72.91 -28.62
C VAL A 20 -9.90 -73.88 -28.10
N ALA A 21 -10.32 -74.87 -27.28
CA ALA A 21 -9.73 -76.18 -26.90
C ALA A 21 -8.36 -76.19 -26.17
N GLY A 22 -8.15 -76.80 -24.99
CA GLY A 22 -8.61 -78.07 -24.39
C GLY A 22 -7.33 -78.92 -24.17
N LEU A 23 -6.95 -79.53 -23.04
CA LEU A 23 -7.61 -80.15 -21.91
C LEU A 23 -6.66 -80.16 -20.68
N SER A 24 -7.20 -79.78 -19.52
CA SER A 24 -7.11 -80.40 -18.17
C SER A 24 -5.90 -81.22 -17.65
N LEU A 25 -5.55 -80.85 -16.39
CA LEU A 25 -5.17 -81.66 -15.21
C LEU A 25 -3.71 -82.10 -15.02
N ALA A 26 -3.00 -81.47 -14.08
CA ALA A 26 -2.74 -82.03 -12.74
C ALA A 26 -1.82 -81.09 -11.92
N SER A 27 -2.18 -80.90 -10.66
CA SER A 27 -1.44 -80.15 -9.63
C SER A 27 -0.28 -80.95 -9.04
N ALA A 28 0.90 -80.36 -8.94
CA ALA A 28 1.87 -80.61 -7.86
C ALA A 28 2.91 -79.48 -7.79
N ALA A 29 3.29 -79.12 -6.57
CA ALA A 29 4.20 -78.04 -6.22
C ALA A 29 5.58 -78.14 -6.89
N SER A 30 6.13 -77.00 -7.32
CA SER A 30 7.55 -76.82 -7.58
C SER A 30 7.96 -75.39 -7.20
N GLY A 31 8.93 -75.27 -6.30
CA GLY A 31 9.66 -74.02 -6.11
C GLY A 31 10.56 -73.79 -7.33
N PRO A 32 10.71 -72.55 -7.84
CA PRO A 32 11.63 -72.30 -8.94
C PRO A 32 13.07 -72.00 -8.43
N PRO A 33 14.10 -72.38 -9.20
CA PRO A 33 15.51 -72.22 -8.86
C PRO A 33 16.11 -70.91 -9.41
N ALA A 34 17.33 -70.61 -8.94
CA ALA A 34 18.16 -69.50 -9.40
C ALA A 34 18.46 -69.56 -10.91
N SER A 35 18.30 -68.43 -11.59
CA SER A 35 18.67 -68.24 -13.00
C SER A 35 19.89 -67.31 -13.14
N SER A 36 20.69 -67.65 -14.14
CA SER A 36 21.95 -67.08 -14.61
C SER A 36 21.87 -65.60 -15.04
N ALA A 37 22.84 -64.80 -14.62
CA ALA A 37 23.05 -63.41 -15.05
C ALA A 37 23.38 -63.32 -16.56
N ALA A 38 22.64 -62.49 -17.28
CA ALA A 38 22.98 -62.06 -18.64
C ALA A 38 24.19 -61.12 -18.61
N ALA A 39 25.15 -61.29 -19.51
CA ALA A 39 26.25 -60.34 -19.68
C ALA A 39 25.70 -58.98 -20.16
N ALA A 40 26.07 -57.89 -19.46
CA ALA A 40 25.69 -56.54 -19.82
C ALA A 40 26.27 -56.14 -21.20
N ALA A 41 25.49 -55.46 -22.04
CA ALA A 41 25.91 -55.02 -23.36
C ALA A 41 26.82 -53.77 -23.28
N GLU A 42 27.92 -53.74 -24.05
CA GLU A 42 28.80 -52.57 -24.14
C GLU A 42 28.11 -51.39 -24.85
N VAL A 43 28.28 -50.17 -24.32
CA VAL A 43 27.71 -48.93 -24.87
C VAL A 43 28.83 -47.91 -25.19
N PRO A 44 28.61 -46.98 -26.16
CA PRO A 44 29.50 -45.84 -26.33
C PRO A 44 29.49 -44.94 -25.08
N LEU A 45 30.66 -44.55 -24.61
CA LEU A 45 30.81 -43.67 -23.46
C LEU A 45 30.67 -42.20 -23.87
N THR A 46 29.90 -41.46 -23.07
CA THR A 46 29.74 -40.01 -23.19
C THR A 46 31.06 -39.32 -22.83
N ARG A 47 31.47 -38.32 -23.62
CA ARG A 47 32.78 -37.66 -23.49
C ARG A 47 32.76 -36.23 -24.01
N THR A 48 33.63 -35.39 -23.48
CA THR A 48 33.99 -34.09 -24.09
C THR A 48 35.38 -34.18 -24.72
N VAL A 49 35.66 -33.44 -25.80
CA VAL A 49 36.94 -33.54 -26.52
C VAL A 49 37.70 -32.23 -26.67
N SER A 50 39.02 -32.34 -26.64
CA SER A 50 39.98 -31.26 -26.93
C SER A 50 41.16 -31.81 -27.74
N ALA A 51 41.92 -30.93 -28.40
CA ALA A 51 43.07 -31.32 -29.21
C ALA A 51 44.22 -30.34 -29.08
N SER A 52 45.44 -30.77 -29.44
CA SER A 52 46.65 -29.94 -29.44
C SER A 52 46.55 -28.75 -30.39
N SER A 53 45.87 -28.93 -31.52
CA SER A 53 45.60 -27.89 -32.50
C SER A 53 44.46 -28.32 -33.43
N ALA A 54 43.87 -27.38 -34.16
CA ALA A 54 42.93 -27.65 -35.24
C ALA A 54 43.11 -26.63 -36.37
N LEU A 55 43.02 -27.06 -37.63
CA LEU A 55 42.98 -26.14 -38.76
C LEU A 55 41.60 -25.46 -38.86
N PRO A 56 41.55 -24.18 -39.30
CA PRO A 56 40.28 -23.51 -39.58
C PRO A 56 39.44 -24.34 -40.57
N GLY A 57 38.19 -24.63 -40.20
CA GLY A 57 37.27 -25.47 -40.98
C GLY A 57 37.22 -26.96 -40.59
N TYR A 58 38.19 -27.44 -39.81
CA TYR A 58 38.26 -28.85 -39.35
C TYR A 58 38.40 -28.94 -37.82
N PRO A 59 37.44 -28.40 -37.05
CA PRO A 59 37.52 -28.34 -35.59
C PRO A 59 37.47 -29.73 -34.93
N VAL A 60 37.97 -29.81 -33.69
CA VAL A 60 37.99 -31.06 -32.91
C VAL A 60 36.60 -31.67 -32.68
N ALA A 61 35.56 -30.83 -32.64
CA ALA A 61 34.17 -31.27 -32.47
C ALA A 61 33.71 -32.23 -33.58
N ASN A 62 34.27 -32.11 -34.79
CA ASN A 62 33.97 -33.01 -35.91
C ASN A 62 34.41 -34.45 -35.65
N ALA A 63 35.28 -34.72 -34.67
CA ALA A 63 35.73 -36.07 -34.35
C ALA A 63 34.77 -36.83 -33.42
N VAL A 64 33.63 -36.23 -33.03
CA VAL A 64 32.64 -36.82 -32.12
C VAL A 64 31.20 -36.43 -32.46
N ASP A 65 30.95 -35.92 -33.67
CA ASP A 65 29.64 -35.42 -34.09
C ASP A 65 28.71 -36.54 -34.62
N GLY A 66 29.22 -37.77 -34.72
CA GLY A 66 28.48 -38.93 -35.23
C GLY A 66 28.39 -38.96 -36.76
N ASN A 67 29.09 -38.07 -37.47
CA ASN A 67 29.11 -37.95 -38.91
C ASN A 67 30.50 -38.27 -39.49
N GLN A 68 30.67 -39.50 -39.98
CA GLN A 68 31.94 -39.94 -40.56
C GLN A 68 32.39 -39.14 -41.82
N ALA A 69 31.54 -38.30 -42.42
CA ALA A 69 31.92 -37.45 -43.56
C ALA A 69 32.70 -36.18 -43.16
N THR A 70 32.55 -35.71 -41.92
CA THR A 70 33.31 -34.59 -41.34
C THR A 70 34.56 -35.12 -40.64
N TYR A 71 35.56 -34.26 -40.42
CA TYR A 71 36.78 -34.65 -39.70
C TYR A 71 37.46 -33.49 -38.99
N TRP A 72 38.18 -33.82 -37.94
CA TRP A 72 39.19 -32.98 -37.30
C TRP A 72 40.54 -33.15 -38.01
N GLU A 73 41.26 -32.05 -38.20
CA GLU A 73 42.63 -32.03 -38.69
C GLU A 73 43.49 -31.12 -37.82
N SER A 74 44.59 -31.67 -37.30
CA SER A 74 45.63 -30.93 -36.57
C SER A 74 46.49 -30.06 -37.49
N ALA A 75 47.32 -29.19 -36.92
CA ALA A 75 48.27 -28.37 -37.67
C ALA A 75 49.27 -29.24 -38.48
N ASN A 76 49.45 -28.88 -39.75
CA ASN A 76 50.33 -29.60 -40.67
C ASN A 76 51.81 -29.53 -40.26
N ASN A 77 52.53 -30.64 -40.48
CA ASN A 77 53.95 -30.85 -40.20
C ASN A 77 54.36 -30.65 -38.73
N ALA A 78 53.43 -30.78 -37.79
CA ALA A 78 53.66 -30.47 -36.37
C ALA A 78 53.58 -31.70 -35.45
N PHE A 79 53.85 -32.91 -35.94
CA PHE A 79 53.82 -34.12 -35.09
C PHE A 79 54.84 -34.06 -33.93
N PRO A 80 54.51 -34.61 -32.75
CA PRO A 80 53.25 -35.29 -32.43
C PRO A 80 52.09 -34.32 -32.21
N GLN A 81 50.90 -34.74 -32.65
CA GLN A 81 49.64 -34.06 -32.41
C GLN A 81 48.71 -34.98 -31.61
N TRP A 82 47.83 -34.42 -30.79
CA TRP A 82 46.96 -35.21 -29.94
C TRP A 82 45.50 -34.75 -29.95
N ILE A 83 44.60 -35.71 -29.76
CA ILE A 83 43.19 -35.50 -29.41
C ILE A 83 42.91 -36.24 -28.11
N GLN A 84 42.13 -35.63 -27.23
CA GLN A 84 41.82 -36.11 -25.89
C GLN A 84 40.33 -36.09 -25.63
N ALA A 85 39.83 -37.16 -25.01
CA ALA A 85 38.50 -37.27 -24.46
C ALA A 85 38.54 -37.24 -22.92
N ASP A 86 37.66 -36.47 -22.29
CA ASP A 86 37.34 -36.53 -20.85
C ASP A 86 36.01 -37.25 -20.67
N LEU A 87 36.04 -38.38 -19.96
CA LEU A 87 34.87 -39.21 -19.63
C LEU A 87 34.10 -38.70 -18.39
N GLY A 88 34.57 -37.63 -17.75
CA GLY A 88 34.00 -37.05 -16.53
C GLY A 88 34.42 -37.75 -15.24
N SER A 89 34.58 -39.08 -15.27
CA SER A 89 35.16 -39.90 -14.20
C SER A 89 35.93 -41.09 -14.77
N ALA A 90 36.64 -41.85 -13.93
CA ALA A 90 37.34 -43.04 -14.39
C ALA A 90 36.34 -44.11 -14.82
N LYS A 91 36.38 -44.51 -16.10
CA LYS A 91 35.49 -45.52 -16.67
C LYS A 91 36.32 -46.67 -17.22
N SER A 92 35.81 -47.89 -17.04
CA SER A 92 36.40 -49.10 -17.62
C SER A 92 36.17 -49.11 -19.13
N LEU A 93 37.25 -48.97 -19.89
CA LEU A 93 37.28 -49.11 -21.33
C LEU A 93 37.47 -50.58 -21.70
N SER A 94 36.84 -50.98 -22.80
CA SER A 94 37.08 -52.27 -23.46
C SER A 94 37.65 -52.11 -24.87
N ARG A 95 37.27 -51.03 -25.58
CA ARG A 95 37.81 -50.72 -26.91
C ARG A 95 37.61 -49.26 -27.30
N ILE A 96 38.40 -48.83 -28.26
CA ILE A 96 38.32 -47.55 -28.95
C ILE A 96 38.06 -47.82 -30.43
N VAL A 97 37.16 -47.05 -31.05
CA VAL A 97 36.90 -47.13 -32.49
C VAL A 97 37.23 -45.78 -33.11
N LEU A 98 38.16 -45.78 -34.05
CA LEU A 98 38.63 -44.60 -34.77
C LEU A 98 38.18 -44.68 -36.22
N LYS A 99 37.73 -43.56 -36.78
CA LYS A 99 37.28 -43.51 -38.17
C LYS A 99 37.89 -42.36 -38.95
N LEU A 100 37.98 -42.54 -40.26
CA LEU A 100 38.24 -41.51 -41.28
C LEU A 100 37.09 -41.51 -42.31
N PRO A 101 36.97 -40.48 -43.16
CA PRO A 101 35.93 -40.45 -44.18
C PRO A 101 36.00 -41.66 -45.09
N THR A 102 34.86 -42.32 -45.32
CA THR A 102 34.78 -43.64 -46.00
C THR A 102 35.34 -43.69 -47.42
N GLY A 103 35.40 -42.53 -48.10
CA GLY A 103 35.96 -42.37 -49.44
C GLY A 103 37.47 -42.04 -49.51
N TRP A 104 38.16 -41.89 -48.37
CA TRP A 104 39.59 -41.61 -48.35
C TRP A 104 40.44 -42.84 -48.71
N GLU A 105 41.60 -42.59 -49.31
CA GLU A 105 42.57 -43.62 -49.68
C GLU A 105 43.20 -44.32 -48.48
N ALA A 106 43.74 -45.51 -48.71
CA ALA A 106 44.38 -46.31 -47.66
C ALA A 106 45.55 -45.54 -47.02
N ARG A 107 45.56 -45.45 -45.70
CA ARG A 107 46.61 -44.74 -44.96
C ARG A 107 46.90 -45.34 -43.60
N THR A 108 48.12 -45.14 -43.13
CA THR A 108 48.55 -45.58 -41.80
C THR A 108 48.77 -44.36 -40.92
N GLN A 109 48.11 -44.30 -39.77
CA GLN A 109 48.44 -43.34 -38.71
C GLN A 109 49.14 -44.06 -37.56
N THR A 110 50.32 -43.58 -37.18
CA THR A 110 51.06 -44.10 -36.02
C THR A 110 50.65 -43.32 -34.79
N LEU A 111 50.06 -44.01 -33.80
CA LEU A 111 49.58 -43.39 -32.57
C LEU A 111 49.73 -44.31 -31.37
N ALA A 112 49.85 -43.70 -30.19
CA ALA A 112 49.67 -44.37 -28.89
C ALA A 112 48.32 -43.96 -28.28
N VAL A 113 47.70 -44.87 -27.53
CA VAL A 113 46.54 -44.57 -26.68
C VAL A 113 47.05 -44.36 -25.26
N ARG A 114 46.77 -43.19 -24.69
CA ARG A 114 47.22 -42.80 -23.36
C ARG A 114 46.06 -42.56 -22.41
N GLY A 115 46.28 -42.89 -21.14
CA GLY A 115 45.32 -42.76 -20.05
C GLY A 115 45.82 -41.79 -18.99
N SER A 116 44.91 -41.08 -18.34
CA SER A 116 45.20 -40.21 -17.21
C SER A 116 43.99 -40.09 -16.27
N SER A 117 44.26 -39.94 -14.98
CA SER A 117 43.24 -39.60 -13.98
C SER A 117 43.07 -38.08 -13.81
N ASP A 118 44.08 -37.28 -14.14
CA ASP A 118 44.13 -35.83 -13.86
C ASP A 118 44.10 -34.94 -15.11
N GLY A 119 44.27 -35.53 -16.30
CA GLY A 119 44.30 -34.81 -17.58
C GLY A 119 45.62 -34.08 -17.86
N ALA A 120 46.62 -34.23 -16.99
CA ALA A 120 47.94 -33.61 -17.09
C ALA A 120 49.06 -34.65 -17.29
N THR A 121 49.05 -35.72 -16.51
CA THR A 121 50.07 -36.78 -16.55
C THR A 121 49.53 -38.01 -17.24
N PHE A 122 50.16 -38.45 -18.33
CA PHE A 122 49.68 -39.54 -19.17
C PHE A 122 50.62 -40.73 -19.21
N THR A 123 50.07 -41.94 -19.10
CA THR A 123 50.76 -43.21 -19.34
C THR A 123 50.19 -43.91 -20.57
N ASP A 124 51.00 -44.68 -21.28
CA ASP A 124 50.53 -45.46 -22.44
C ASP A 124 49.63 -46.61 -21.95
N LEU A 125 48.36 -46.61 -22.37
CA LEU A 125 47.45 -47.75 -22.23
C LEU A 125 47.65 -48.75 -23.36
N VAL A 126 47.96 -48.23 -24.55
CA VAL A 126 48.40 -49.00 -25.70
C VAL A 126 49.61 -48.28 -26.27
N ALA A 127 50.73 -49.01 -26.35
CA ALA A 127 51.98 -48.48 -26.90
C ALA A 127 51.81 -48.03 -28.36
N ALA A 128 52.67 -47.12 -28.81
CA ALA A 128 52.59 -46.57 -30.15
C ALA A 128 52.70 -47.66 -31.24
N ALA A 129 51.71 -47.71 -32.14
CA ALA A 129 51.69 -48.62 -33.28
C ALA A 129 51.13 -47.92 -34.53
N GLY A 130 51.48 -48.43 -35.71
CA GLY A 130 50.88 -47.99 -36.97
C GLY A 130 49.53 -48.67 -37.19
N TYR A 131 48.46 -47.90 -37.29
CA TYR A 131 47.12 -48.39 -37.56
C TYR A 131 46.71 -48.06 -39.00
N VAL A 132 46.39 -49.11 -39.75
CA VAL A 132 46.05 -49.01 -41.18
C VAL A 132 44.54 -48.82 -41.33
N PHE A 133 44.16 -47.70 -41.93
CA PHE A 133 42.81 -47.40 -42.39
C PHE A 133 42.69 -47.82 -43.86
N THR A 134 41.75 -48.72 -44.15
CA THR A 134 41.50 -49.23 -45.51
C THR A 134 40.19 -48.67 -46.08
N PRO A 135 40.13 -48.37 -47.39
CA PRO A 135 38.92 -47.83 -48.03
C PRO A 135 37.67 -48.71 -47.84
N ASN A 136 36.49 -48.10 -47.91
CA ASN A 136 35.15 -48.58 -47.54
C ASN A 136 34.74 -48.18 -46.12
N ALA A 137 35.22 -48.89 -45.10
CA ALA A 137 34.85 -48.61 -43.71
C ALA A 137 35.71 -47.51 -43.09
N ASN A 138 36.98 -47.37 -43.54
CA ASN A 138 37.98 -46.45 -42.97
C ASN A 138 37.90 -46.38 -41.44
N THR A 139 37.85 -47.54 -40.81
CA THR A 139 37.63 -47.71 -39.38
C THR A 139 38.70 -48.62 -38.81
N VAL A 140 39.26 -48.25 -37.66
CA VAL A 140 40.19 -49.06 -36.87
C VAL A 140 39.59 -49.23 -35.47
N THR A 141 39.57 -50.46 -34.98
CA THR A 141 39.20 -50.77 -33.60
C THR A 141 40.45 -51.16 -32.83
N ILE A 142 40.70 -50.48 -31.72
CA ILE A 142 41.84 -50.71 -30.82
C ILE A 142 41.28 -51.29 -29.52
N PRO A 143 41.62 -52.55 -29.15
CA PRO A 143 41.24 -53.08 -27.85
C PRO A 143 42.02 -52.34 -26.76
N VAL A 144 41.32 -51.93 -25.70
CA VAL A 144 41.90 -51.21 -24.57
C VAL A 144 41.23 -51.73 -23.31
N THR A 145 42.00 -52.35 -22.42
CA THR A 145 41.51 -52.81 -21.12
C THR A 145 42.13 -51.94 -20.04
N ALA A 146 41.46 -50.84 -19.70
CA ALA A 146 41.94 -49.91 -18.68
C ALA A 146 40.77 -49.12 -18.08
N SER A 147 40.86 -48.79 -16.80
CA SER A 147 39.97 -47.79 -16.19
C SER A 147 40.70 -46.46 -16.12
N THR A 148 40.17 -45.44 -16.80
CA THR A 148 40.78 -44.11 -16.83
C THR A 148 39.72 -43.04 -17.08
N ARG A 149 40.01 -41.79 -16.70
CA ARG A 149 39.08 -40.67 -16.95
C ARG A 149 39.39 -39.98 -18.28
N TYR A 150 40.67 -39.72 -18.53
CA TYR A 150 41.12 -39.04 -19.73
C TYR A 150 41.77 -40.03 -20.67
N VAL A 151 41.31 -40.06 -21.93
CA VAL A 151 41.89 -40.89 -22.99
C VAL A 151 42.46 -39.97 -24.07
N ARG A 152 43.76 -40.06 -24.33
CA ARG A 152 44.45 -39.24 -25.32
C ARG A 152 45.07 -40.11 -26.41
N LEU A 153 44.78 -39.81 -27.67
CA LEU A 153 45.50 -40.36 -28.81
C LEU A 153 46.66 -39.43 -29.12
N ASN A 154 47.89 -39.95 -29.04
CA ASN A 154 49.09 -39.21 -29.39
C ASN A 154 49.64 -39.70 -30.73
N VAL A 155 49.37 -38.96 -31.80
CA VAL A 155 49.67 -39.33 -33.18
C VAL A 155 51.02 -38.74 -33.58
N THR A 156 51.94 -39.58 -34.05
CA THR A 156 53.31 -39.21 -34.40
C THR A 156 53.61 -39.27 -35.89
N ALA A 157 52.78 -39.96 -36.69
CA ALA A 157 52.92 -40.01 -38.15
C ALA A 157 51.60 -40.32 -38.84
N ASN A 158 51.44 -39.86 -40.08
CA ASN A 158 50.36 -40.23 -40.99
C ASN A 158 50.97 -40.37 -42.41
N SER A 159 50.72 -41.50 -43.06
CA SER A 159 51.41 -41.86 -44.30
C SER A 159 50.96 -41.09 -45.55
N GLN A 160 49.78 -40.47 -45.53
CA GLN A 160 49.24 -39.75 -46.70
C GLN A 160 49.20 -38.23 -46.54
N TRP A 161 49.12 -37.72 -45.31
CA TRP A 161 49.00 -36.29 -45.05
C TRP A 161 49.83 -35.91 -43.81
N PRO A 162 50.50 -34.75 -43.77
CA PRO A 162 51.39 -34.40 -42.67
C PRO A 162 50.64 -33.88 -41.42
N ALA A 163 49.47 -34.41 -41.09
CA ALA A 163 48.71 -34.07 -39.88
C ALA A 163 47.96 -35.27 -39.30
N ALA A 164 47.65 -35.22 -38.00
CA ALA A 164 46.70 -36.14 -37.38
C ALA A 164 45.29 -35.76 -37.84
N GLN A 165 44.52 -36.75 -38.29
CA GLN A 165 43.17 -36.58 -38.81
C GLN A 165 42.24 -37.65 -38.24
N LEU A 166 41.03 -37.29 -37.82
CA LEU A 166 40.00 -38.24 -37.36
C LEU A 166 38.60 -37.72 -37.65
N SER A 167 37.74 -38.60 -38.18
CA SER A 167 36.30 -38.36 -38.33
C SER A 167 35.52 -38.79 -37.11
N GLU A 168 35.89 -39.91 -36.49
CA GLU A 168 35.25 -40.32 -35.23
C GLU A 168 36.31 -40.85 -34.27
N PHE A 169 36.17 -40.47 -33.00
CA PHE A 169 36.95 -40.97 -31.88
C PHE A 169 35.98 -41.51 -30.83
N GLU A 170 35.57 -42.77 -30.96
CA GLU A 170 34.57 -43.43 -30.11
C GLU A 170 35.23 -44.30 -29.02
N LEU A 171 34.66 -44.28 -27.81
CA LEU A 171 35.14 -45.04 -26.64
C LEU A 171 34.01 -45.96 -26.15
N TYR A 172 34.29 -47.23 -25.88
CA TYR A 172 33.30 -48.23 -25.43
C TYR A 172 33.74 -48.90 -24.13
N GLY A 173 32.76 -49.24 -23.28
CA GLY A 173 33.00 -49.87 -21.98
C GLY A 173 31.71 -50.33 -21.26
N LEU A 174 31.87 -50.94 -20.07
CA LEU A 174 30.78 -51.30 -19.16
C LEU A 174 30.54 -50.13 -18.19
N ASP A 175 29.32 -49.59 -18.16
CA ASP A 175 28.96 -48.49 -17.25
C ASP A 175 28.57 -49.04 -15.86
N THR A 176 29.55 -49.60 -15.15
CA THR A 176 29.42 -50.07 -13.76
C THR A 176 30.40 -49.37 -12.81
N GLY A 177 30.83 -48.16 -13.15
CA GLY A 177 31.62 -47.36 -12.22
C GLY A 177 30.73 -46.96 -11.05
N ASP A 178 31.25 -47.09 -9.83
CA ASP A 178 30.79 -46.28 -8.71
C ASP A 178 30.69 -44.82 -9.22
N THR A 179 29.58 -44.17 -8.94
CA THR A 179 29.30 -42.78 -9.35
C THR A 179 28.81 -41.95 -8.17
N GLN A 180 28.72 -42.56 -6.99
CA GLN A 180 28.17 -41.91 -5.84
C GLN A 180 29.33 -41.48 -4.94
N PRO A 181 29.49 -40.19 -4.65
CA PRO A 181 30.47 -39.76 -3.65
C PRO A 181 30.04 -40.21 -2.25
N PRO A 182 31.00 -40.44 -1.34
CA PRO A 182 30.69 -40.69 0.07
C PRO A 182 29.84 -39.58 0.69
N THR A 183 29.16 -39.87 1.79
CA THR A 183 28.49 -38.84 2.59
C THR A 183 29.51 -37.87 3.20
N ALA A 184 29.14 -36.60 3.36
CA ALA A 184 30.00 -35.62 4.02
C ALA A 184 30.29 -36.05 5.47
N PRO A 185 31.53 -35.92 5.97
CA PRO A 185 31.83 -36.21 7.36
C PRO A 185 30.99 -35.33 8.30
N ALA A 186 30.24 -35.95 9.20
CA ALA A 186 29.36 -35.24 10.12
C ALA A 186 30.07 -34.92 11.45
N ASN A 187 29.51 -33.97 12.20
CA ASN A 187 29.99 -33.58 13.54
C ASN A 187 31.48 -33.21 13.60
N LEU A 188 32.01 -32.52 12.58
CA LEU A 188 33.36 -31.99 12.66
C LEU A 188 33.44 -31.02 13.84
N ALA A 189 34.37 -31.29 14.76
CA ALA A 189 34.61 -30.49 15.94
C ALA A 189 36.08 -30.15 16.07
N LEU A 190 36.36 -28.94 16.55
CA LEU A 190 37.70 -28.43 16.84
C LEU A 190 37.87 -28.25 18.34
N THR A 191 39.00 -28.69 18.87
CA THR A 191 39.43 -28.46 20.26
C THR A 191 40.90 -28.02 20.29
N GLU A 192 41.30 -27.32 21.34
CA GLU A 192 42.69 -26.88 21.56
C GLU A 192 43.26 -27.54 22.83
N PRO A 193 43.77 -28.78 22.75
CA PRO A 193 44.21 -29.53 23.93
C PRO A 193 45.45 -28.93 24.61
N ALA A 194 46.20 -28.05 23.94
CA ALA A 194 47.31 -27.26 24.49
C ALA A 194 47.52 -25.98 23.66
N ALA A 195 48.21 -24.98 24.20
CA ALA A 195 48.49 -23.72 23.51
C ALA A 195 49.16 -23.96 22.15
N GLY A 196 48.53 -23.49 21.07
CA GLY A 196 49.03 -23.66 19.71
C GLY A 196 48.81 -25.05 19.09
N GLN A 197 48.01 -25.92 19.70
CA GLN A 197 47.65 -27.23 19.15
C GLN A 197 46.17 -27.26 18.75
N VAL A 198 45.87 -27.66 17.51
CA VAL A 198 44.51 -27.85 17.00
C VAL A 198 44.24 -29.33 16.85
N LYS A 199 43.17 -29.82 17.47
CA LYS A 199 42.68 -31.20 17.30
C LYS A 199 41.29 -31.19 16.69
N LEU A 200 41.16 -31.89 15.56
CA LEU A 200 39.91 -32.11 14.84
C LEU A 200 39.41 -33.54 15.07
N THR A 201 38.10 -33.70 15.24
CA THR A 201 37.42 -34.99 15.29
C THR A 201 36.12 -34.93 14.48
N TRP A 202 35.75 -36.01 13.79
CA TRP A 202 34.49 -36.11 13.04
C TRP A 202 33.90 -37.52 13.14
N SER A 203 32.66 -37.67 12.70
CA SER A 203 31.99 -38.98 12.55
C SER A 203 32.33 -39.60 11.20
N ALA A 204 32.42 -40.93 11.15
CA ALA A 204 32.75 -41.63 9.91
C ALA A 204 31.65 -41.46 8.85
N SER A 205 32.06 -41.23 7.60
CA SER A 205 31.20 -41.20 6.43
C SER A 205 30.82 -42.60 5.97
N THR A 206 29.75 -42.68 5.19
CA THR A 206 29.24 -43.91 4.56
C THR A 206 29.21 -43.74 3.05
N ASP A 207 29.39 -44.83 2.34
CA ASP A 207 29.40 -44.90 0.88
C ASP A 207 28.81 -46.25 0.44
N ASP A 208 28.26 -46.34 -0.76
CA ASP A 208 27.63 -47.57 -1.27
C ASP A 208 28.65 -48.66 -1.63
N VAL A 209 29.92 -48.29 -1.86
CA VAL A 209 31.03 -49.23 -2.07
C VAL A 209 32.03 -49.20 -0.90
N GLY A 210 32.45 -48.01 -0.44
CA GLY A 210 33.23 -47.87 0.77
C GLY A 210 34.17 -46.65 0.82
N VAL A 211 34.29 -46.05 2.01
CA VAL A 211 35.18 -44.91 2.26
C VAL A 211 36.62 -45.39 2.52
N THR A 212 37.57 -44.88 1.74
CA THR A 212 39.00 -45.24 1.81
C THR A 212 39.86 -44.24 2.59
N GLY A 213 39.36 -43.01 2.83
CA GLY A 213 40.05 -42.01 3.66
C GLY A 213 39.35 -40.66 3.73
N TYR A 214 39.97 -39.73 4.46
CA TYR A 214 39.48 -38.37 4.69
C TYR A 214 40.57 -37.35 4.39
N THR A 215 40.31 -36.38 3.52
CA THR A 215 41.22 -35.28 3.23
C THR A 215 40.87 -34.08 4.10
N VAL A 216 41.82 -33.65 4.92
CA VAL A 216 41.68 -32.48 5.80
C VAL A 216 42.16 -31.26 5.03
N TYR A 217 41.30 -30.25 4.94
CA TYR A 217 41.60 -28.97 4.32
C TYR A 217 41.79 -27.92 5.40
N ARG A 218 42.74 -27.00 5.18
CA ARG A 218 42.96 -25.80 5.99
C ARG A 218 42.99 -24.60 5.08
N ASP A 219 42.14 -23.60 5.35
CA ASP A 219 41.99 -22.37 4.57
C ASP A 219 41.84 -22.68 3.06
N GLY A 220 40.99 -23.67 2.74
CA GLY A 220 40.73 -24.12 1.37
C GLY A 220 41.82 -24.99 0.73
N THR A 221 42.97 -25.18 1.39
CA THR A 221 44.09 -25.98 0.86
C THR A 221 44.15 -27.35 1.54
N ALA A 222 44.27 -28.43 0.76
CA ALA A 222 44.44 -29.78 1.30
C ALA A 222 45.75 -29.86 2.11
N VAL A 223 45.65 -30.26 3.38
CA VAL A 223 46.80 -30.39 4.28
C VAL A 223 47.34 -31.82 4.23
N THR A 224 46.45 -32.81 4.38
CA THR A 224 46.81 -34.23 4.39
C THR A 224 45.57 -35.10 4.18
N THR A 225 45.78 -36.38 3.86
CA THR A 225 44.75 -37.42 3.89
C THR A 225 45.03 -38.38 5.04
N VAL A 226 44.01 -38.75 5.81
CA VAL A 226 44.06 -39.68 6.94
C VAL A 226 42.98 -40.75 6.81
N THR A 227 43.20 -41.93 7.38
CA THR A 227 42.19 -43.01 7.42
C THR A 227 41.40 -43.03 8.73
N ALA A 228 41.90 -42.35 9.77
CA ALA A 228 41.22 -42.17 11.05
C ALA A 228 40.26 -40.97 11.02
N THR A 229 39.28 -40.93 11.91
CA THR A 229 38.32 -39.81 12.03
C THR A 229 38.79 -38.70 12.99
N THR A 230 40.11 -38.52 13.10
CA THR A 230 40.76 -37.52 13.94
C THR A 230 42.03 -37.01 13.29
N PHE A 231 42.35 -35.74 13.51
CA PHE A 231 43.59 -35.10 13.05
C PHE A 231 44.09 -34.11 14.11
N THR A 232 45.41 -33.92 14.21
CA THR A 232 45.99 -32.94 15.14
C THR A 232 47.20 -32.28 14.52
N GLU A 233 47.30 -30.96 14.64
CA GLU A 233 48.45 -30.19 14.17
C GLU A 233 48.81 -29.04 15.12
N THR A 234 50.05 -28.54 14.99
CA THR A 234 50.54 -27.39 15.75
C THR A 234 50.56 -26.14 14.86
N ARG A 235 49.97 -25.05 15.33
CA ARG A 235 49.88 -23.75 14.64
C ARG A 235 49.98 -22.61 15.65
N PRO A 236 50.60 -21.47 15.31
CA PRO A 236 50.64 -20.30 16.19
C PRO A 236 49.23 -19.94 16.72
N ALA A 237 49.11 -19.70 18.03
CA ALA A 237 47.81 -19.58 18.70
C ALA A 237 46.96 -18.36 18.23
N GLY A 238 47.58 -17.35 17.62
CA GLY A 238 46.90 -16.12 17.18
C GLY A 238 46.47 -16.09 15.70
N THR A 239 46.50 -17.19 14.95
CA THR A 239 46.17 -17.21 13.51
C THR A 239 44.81 -17.85 13.23
N ARG A 240 43.93 -17.15 12.49
CA ARG A 240 42.65 -17.70 12.02
C ARG A 240 42.97 -18.80 11.03
N VAL A 241 42.44 -19.98 11.31
CA VAL A 241 42.56 -21.16 10.45
C VAL A 241 41.21 -21.83 10.41
N GLU A 242 40.68 -22.01 9.21
CA GLU A 242 39.44 -22.72 8.95
C GLU A 242 39.75 -24.14 8.47
N TYR A 243 39.04 -25.13 8.99
CA TYR A 243 39.16 -26.52 8.58
C TYR A 243 37.84 -27.09 8.13
N PHE A 244 37.91 -27.92 7.11
CA PHE A 244 36.84 -28.84 6.74
C PHE A 244 37.47 -30.16 6.26
N VAL A 245 36.66 -31.21 6.21
CA VAL A 245 37.11 -32.56 5.87
C VAL A 245 36.20 -33.14 4.80
N ARG A 246 36.79 -33.77 3.77
CA ARG A 246 36.06 -34.55 2.77
C ARG A 246 36.39 -36.03 2.88
N ALA A 247 35.40 -36.89 2.79
CA ALA A 247 35.60 -38.32 2.63
C ALA A 247 35.94 -38.66 1.18
N ARG A 248 36.70 -39.74 0.97
CA ARG A 248 37.09 -40.27 -0.33
C ARG A 248 36.76 -41.76 -0.42
N ASP A 249 36.31 -42.20 -1.58
CA ASP A 249 36.10 -43.63 -1.90
C ASP A 249 37.29 -44.21 -2.70
N ALA A 250 37.15 -45.44 -3.18
CA ALA A 250 38.14 -46.10 -4.02
C ALA A 250 38.06 -45.69 -5.51
N ALA A 251 36.95 -45.10 -5.94
CA ALA A 251 36.71 -44.62 -7.30
C ALA A 251 37.23 -43.19 -7.55
N GLY A 252 37.62 -42.50 -6.48
CA GLY A 252 38.20 -41.16 -6.50
C GLY A 252 37.19 -40.03 -6.30
N HIS A 253 35.93 -40.32 -5.96
CA HIS A 253 34.99 -39.26 -5.61
C HIS A 253 35.31 -38.69 -4.23
N GLU A 254 35.09 -37.39 -4.08
CA GLU A 254 35.09 -36.74 -2.77
C GLU A 254 33.64 -36.46 -2.36
N SER A 255 33.35 -36.63 -1.08
CA SER A 255 32.11 -36.10 -0.51
C SER A 255 32.08 -34.57 -0.61
N ALA A 256 30.89 -33.99 -0.39
CA ALA A 256 30.80 -32.59 -0.01
C ALA A 256 31.59 -32.32 1.29
N ASP A 257 31.89 -31.04 1.54
CA ASP A 257 32.56 -30.60 2.76
C ASP A 257 31.77 -31.05 3.99
N SER A 258 32.48 -31.46 5.04
CA SER A 258 31.91 -31.43 6.38
C SER A 258 31.47 -30.00 6.73
N GLY A 259 30.77 -29.81 7.85
CA GLY A 259 30.70 -28.49 8.47
C GLY A 259 32.12 -27.89 8.62
N HIS A 260 32.28 -26.59 8.40
CA HIS A 260 33.57 -25.92 8.59
C HIS A 260 33.73 -25.58 10.08
N VAL A 261 34.92 -25.82 10.62
CA VAL A 261 35.30 -25.40 11.97
C VAL A 261 36.47 -24.44 11.89
N VAL A 262 36.33 -23.30 12.56
CA VAL A 262 37.35 -22.25 12.52
C VAL A 262 37.96 -22.14 13.90
N ARG A 263 39.28 -22.31 14.00
CA ARG A 263 40.01 -21.72 15.12
C ARG A 263 40.23 -20.27 14.77
N GLN A 264 39.57 -19.38 15.49
CA GLN A 264 39.79 -17.96 15.32
C GLN A 264 41.20 -17.65 15.79
N GLY A 265 41.98 -16.92 14.98
CA GLY A 265 43.18 -16.28 15.48
C GLY A 265 42.79 -15.14 16.40
N THR A 266 43.75 -14.31 16.80
CA THR A 266 43.41 -12.92 17.16
C THR A 266 42.71 -12.33 15.94
N GLN A 267 41.39 -12.31 15.98
CA GLN A 267 40.55 -11.77 14.92
C GLN A 267 40.86 -10.27 14.84
N ALA A 268 40.96 -9.73 13.64
CA ALA A 268 40.27 -8.46 13.44
C ALA A 268 38.79 -8.88 13.42
N GLY A 269 38.02 -8.48 14.43
CA GLY A 269 36.63 -8.90 14.61
C GLY A 269 35.71 -8.61 13.40
N GLN A 270 34.41 -8.87 13.54
CA GLN A 270 33.46 -8.27 12.60
C GLN A 270 33.33 -6.77 12.92
N ASN A 271 33.02 -5.91 11.93
CA ASN A 271 32.64 -4.53 12.23
C ASN A 271 31.25 -4.54 12.88
N LEU A 272 31.22 -4.51 14.20
CA LEU A 272 30.02 -4.53 15.04
C LEU A 272 29.25 -3.21 15.02
N ALA A 273 29.83 -2.14 14.47
CA ALA A 273 29.21 -0.81 14.43
C ALA A 273 28.34 -0.58 13.19
N ALA A 274 28.52 -1.35 12.12
CA ALA A 274 27.84 -1.11 10.85
C ALA A 274 26.31 -1.18 11.00
N GLY A 275 25.62 -0.11 10.61
CA GLY A 275 24.15 0.00 10.67
C GLY A 275 23.54 -0.01 12.08
N LYS A 276 24.36 0.01 13.14
CA LYS A 276 23.89 0.06 14.53
C LYS A 276 23.44 1.47 14.93
N PRO A 277 22.61 1.62 15.98
CA PRO A 277 22.28 2.94 16.51
C PRO A 277 23.55 3.73 16.91
N ILE A 278 23.66 4.96 16.43
CA ILE A 278 24.81 5.83 16.67
C ILE A 278 24.33 7.25 17.04
N GLU A 279 24.93 7.82 18.08
CA GLU A 279 24.50 9.08 18.71
C GLU A 279 25.67 10.05 18.81
N ALA A 280 25.47 11.29 18.37
CA ALA A 280 26.45 12.36 18.50
C ALA A 280 26.00 13.43 19.51
N SER A 281 26.96 14.14 20.11
CA SER A 281 26.66 15.30 20.98
C SER A 281 26.02 16.47 20.23
N SER A 282 26.34 16.58 18.94
CA SER A 282 25.81 17.59 18.01
C SER A 282 26.10 17.17 16.58
N SER A 283 25.41 17.77 15.62
CA SER A 283 25.70 17.66 14.18
C SER A 283 25.55 19.03 13.52
N VAL A 284 26.17 19.23 12.36
CA VAL A 284 25.96 20.43 11.53
C VAL A 284 25.43 20.01 10.17
N PHE A 285 24.43 20.74 9.66
CA PHE A 285 23.79 20.45 8.37
C PHE A 285 23.32 19.00 8.28
N SER A 286 23.56 18.34 7.14
CA SER A 286 23.26 16.93 6.88
C SER A 286 24.37 15.97 7.31
N PHE A 287 25.41 16.44 8.00
CA PHE A 287 26.55 15.61 8.45
C PHE A 287 26.24 14.96 9.80
N VAL A 288 25.28 14.04 9.79
CA VAL A 288 24.70 13.40 10.98
C VAL A 288 25.44 12.14 11.40
N ALA A 289 25.22 11.69 12.64
CA ALA A 289 25.92 10.55 13.23
C ALA A 289 25.82 9.25 12.40
N ALA A 290 24.65 8.97 11.79
CA ALA A 290 24.40 7.77 10.98
C ALA A 290 25.31 7.67 9.75
N ASN A 291 25.79 8.80 9.23
CA ASN A 291 26.77 8.81 8.13
C ASN A 291 28.12 8.24 8.54
N ALA A 292 28.38 8.06 9.85
CA ALA A 292 29.64 7.53 10.35
C ALA A 292 29.61 6.01 10.53
N ASN A 293 28.57 5.28 10.16
CA ASN A 293 28.57 3.82 10.24
C ASN A 293 27.70 3.15 9.15
N ASP A 294 27.54 3.82 8.02
CA ASP A 294 26.76 3.37 6.86
C ASP A 294 27.62 2.57 5.84
N ASN A 295 28.91 2.38 6.14
CA ASN A 295 29.93 1.80 5.25
C ASN A 295 30.22 2.63 3.99
N ASN A 296 29.93 3.94 4.02
CA ASN A 296 30.15 4.85 2.91
C ASN A 296 31.10 6.00 3.30
N THR A 297 32.35 5.93 2.87
CA THR A 297 33.31 7.01 3.18
C THR A 297 33.06 8.32 2.41
N GLY A 298 32.08 8.39 1.50
CA GLY A 298 31.66 9.61 0.81
C GLY A 298 30.63 10.44 1.57
N THR A 299 30.10 9.90 2.68
CA THR A 299 29.27 10.61 3.67
C THR A 299 30.08 10.76 4.96
N TYR A 300 29.70 11.70 5.83
CA TYR A 300 30.37 11.87 7.12
C TYR A 300 29.49 12.56 8.16
N TRP A 301 29.86 12.37 9.42
CA TRP A 301 29.40 13.14 10.58
C TRP A 301 30.34 14.32 10.86
N GLU A 302 29.78 15.48 11.22
CA GLU A 302 30.53 16.65 11.71
C GLU A 302 29.85 17.30 12.92
N ALA A 303 30.61 17.52 14.00
CA ALA A 303 30.13 18.21 15.19
C ALA A 303 30.12 19.74 15.05
N SER A 304 29.23 20.41 15.78
CA SER A 304 29.10 21.88 15.80
C SER A 304 30.20 22.64 16.55
N GLY A 305 31.11 21.94 17.22
CA GLY A 305 32.17 22.53 18.04
C GLY A 305 32.90 21.49 18.89
N GLN A 306 33.88 21.92 19.69
CA GLN A 306 34.58 21.09 20.68
C GLN A 306 34.18 21.45 22.11
N SER A 307 34.13 20.52 23.06
CA SER A 307 34.32 19.07 22.92
C SER A 307 33.08 18.40 22.30
N SER A 308 33.27 17.34 21.52
CA SER A 308 32.18 16.59 20.89
C SER A 308 32.32 15.08 21.08
N THR A 309 31.21 14.35 21.10
CA THR A 309 31.20 12.88 21.24
C THR A 309 30.43 12.20 20.12
N LEU A 310 30.86 11.00 19.74
CA LEU A 310 30.15 10.09 18.83
C LEU A 310 30.14 8.69 19.45
N THR A 311 28.96 8.12 19.69
CA THR A 311 28.76 6.87 20.43
C THR A 311 27.98 5.86 19.59
N VAL A 312 28.52 4.68 19.34
CA VAL A 312 27.79 3.57 18.72
C VAL A 312 27.33 2.56 19.77
N LYS A 313 26.08 2.12 19.67
CA LYS A 313 25.45 1.11 20.54
C LYS A 313 25.47 -0.25 19.84
N LEU A 314 26.27 -1.18 20.34
CA LEU A 314 26.46 -2.50 19.73
C LEU A 314 25.24 -3.43 19.95
N GLY A 315 24.38 -3.09 20.92
CA GLY A 315 23.19 -3.87 21.33
C GLY A 315 23.45 -4.61 22.64
N ALA A 316 24.50 -5.42 22.66
CA ALA A 316 24.98 -6.11 23.85
C ALA A 316 26.51 -6.05 23.96
N ASN A 317 27.04 -6.48 25.11
CA ASN A 317 28.49 -6.49 25.33
C ASN A 317 29.21 -7.29 24.24
N ALA A 318 30.31 -6.71 23.76
CA ALA A 318 31.29 -7.36 22.91
C ALA A 318 32.69 -7.20 23.50
N ASP A 319 33.53 -8.22 23.32
CA ASP A 319 34.96 -8.16 23.60
C ASP A 319 35.66 -7.50 22.40
N LEU A 320 36.22 -6.30 22.60
CA LEU A 320 36.76 -5.48 21.51
C LEU A 320 38.24 -5.74 21.23
N ASP A 321 38.61 -5.65 19.96
CA ASP A 321 39.98 -5.77 19.44
C ASP A 321 40.54 -4.40 18.97
N GLN A 322 39.76 -3.66 18.18
CA GLN A 322 40.19 -2.37 17.62
C GLN A 322 39.01 -1.48 17.24
N VAL A 323 39.26 -0.18 17.21
CA VAL A 323 38.38 0.83 16.61
C VAL A 323 39.06 1.39 15.37
N VAL A 324 38.34 1.49 14.26
CA VAL A 324 38.84 2.13 13.04
C VAL A 324 38.02 3.39 12.79
N VAL A 325 38.71 4.52 12.66
CA VAL A 325 38.11 5.81 12.32
C VAL A 325 38.61 6.21 10.95
N LYS A 326 37.71 6.54 10.03
CA LYS A 326 38.04 7.06 8.70
C LYS A 326 37.48 8.46 8.50
N LEU A 327 38.16 9.23 7.68
CA LEU A 327 37.66 10.47 7.10
C LEU A 327 37.38 10.27 5.61
N ASP A 328 36.66 11.21 5.02
CA ASP A 328 36.43 11.28 3.59
C ASP A 328 37.78 11.24 2.83
N PRO A 329 37.95 10.33 1.85
CA PRO A 329 39.16 10.22 1.07
C PRO A 329 39.36 11.36 0.05
N ASP A 330 38.39 12.27 -0.13
CA ASP A 330 38.54 13.41 -1.04
C ASP A 330 39.71 14.32 -0.62
N THR A 331 40.63 14.54 -1.55
CA THR A 331 41.79 15.42 -1.37
C THR A 331 41.43 16.87 -0.96
N ALA A 332 40.20 17.32 -1.23
CA ALA A 332 39.68 18.61 -0.78
C ALA A 332 39.71 18.79 0.74
N TRP A 333 39.71 17.70 1.51
CA TRP A 333 39.80 17.75 2.97
C TRP A 333 41.20 18.15 3.47
N GLY A 334 42.27 17.98 2.68
CA GLY A 334 43.64 18.25 3.14
C GLY A 334 44.06 17.45 4.39
N ALA A 335 45.32 17.61 4.80
CA ALA A 335 45.84 16.91 5.97
C ALA A 335 45.37 17.57 7.28
N ARG A 336 44.87 16.77 8.24
CA ARG A 336 44.41 17.26 9.54
C ARG A 336 44.68 16.28 10.67
N THR A 337 44.75 16.79 11.90
CA THR A 337 44.93 16.02 13.12
C THR A 337 43.70 16.18 13.99
N GLN A 338 43.10 15.06 14.42
CA GLN A 338 42.03 15.03 15.40
C GLN A 338 42.52 14.44 16.72
N THR A 339 42.21 15.10 17.83
CA THR A 339 42.59 14.66 19.18
C THR A 339 41.37 14.10 19.88
N PHE A 340 41.35 12.78 20.11
CA PHE A 340 40.23 12.12 20.79
C PHE A 340 40.69 10.94 21.65
N GLU A 341 39.83 10.54 22.59
CA GLU A 341 39.95 9.31 23.37
C GLU A 341 38.84 8.32 22.98
N VAL A 342 39.11 7.02 23.18
CA VAL A 342 38.13 5.94 22.94
C VAL A 342 37.64 5.43 24.28
N LEU A 343 36.34 5.50 24.50
CA LEU A 343 35.68 5.09 25.72
C LEU A 343 34.73 3.91 25.45
N GLY A 344 34.49 3.10 26.49
CA GLY A 344 33.58 1.98 26.48
C GLY A 344 32.65 2.01 27.69
N ARG A 345 31.40 1.61 27.50
CA ARG A 345 30.41 1.39 28.56
C ARG A 345 29.87 -0.05 28.53
N ASP A 346 29.95 -0.72 29.66
CA ASP A 346 29.36 -2.05 29.86
C ASP A 346 27.82 -1.97 29.82
N GLN A 347 27.14 -3.01 29.33
CA GLN A 347 25.67 -3.05 29.22
C GLN A 347 24.91 -2.84 30.54
N GLY A 348 25.54 -3.09 31.70
CA GLY A 348 24.98 -2.84 33.03
C GLY A 348 25.48 -1.55 33.69
N ALA A 349 26.36 -0.79 33.03
CA ALA A 349 26.95 0.42 33.57
C ALA A 349 26.28 1.68 33.03
N THR A 350 26.19 2.72 33.86
CA THR A 350 25.67 4.04 33.45
C THR A 350 26.77 4.96 32.92
N ALA A 351 28.03 4.76 33.35
CA ALA A 351 29.18 5.61 33.03
C ALA A 351 30.14 4.95 32.02
N PHE A 352 30.81 5.79 31.22
CA PHE A 352 31.87 5.39 30.30
C PHE A 352 33.22 5.28 31.01
N THR A 353 34.05 4.35 30.55
CA THR A 353 35.44 4.14 31.01
C THR A 353 36.41 4.21 29.84
N SER A 354 37.65 4.63 30.08
CA SER A 354 38.66 4.78 29.01
C SER A 354 39.18 3.42 28.53
N LEU A 355 38.92 3.09 27.26
CA LEU A 355 39.52 1.96 26.54
C LEU A 355 40.87 2.35 25.91
N LYS A 356 40.97 3.59 25.42
CA LYS A 356 42.20 4.19 24.93
C LYS A 356 42.28 5.65 25.37
N ALA A 357 43.36 5.99 26.07
CA ALA A 357 43.64 7.35 26.48
C ALA A 357 43.73 8.31 25.28
N ARG A 358 43.39 9.57 25.50
CA ARG A 358 43.44 10.65 24.53
C ARG A 358 44.78 10.71 23.79
N ALA A 359 44.73 10.78 22.47
CA ALA A 359 45.89 10.94 21.61
C ALA A 359 45.57 11.77 20.36
N ASP A 360 46.61 12.24 19.68
CA ASP A 360 46.53 12.91 18.39
C ASP A 360 46.56 11.88 17.24
N TYR A 361 45.58 11.95 16.34
CA TYR A 361 45.46 11.06 15.20
C TYR A 361 45.47 11.87 13.90
N ARG A 362 46.47 11.61 13.05
CA ARG A 362 46.68 12.31 11.78
C ARG A 362 45.96 11.60 10.64
N PHE A 363 45.26 12.37 9.82
CA PHE A 363 44.58 11.96 8.60
C PHE A 363 45.13 12.75 7.41
N ASP A 364 45.48 12.06 6.33
CA ASP A 364 46.08 12.67 5.13
C ASP A 364 45.52 12.01 3.86
N PRO A 365 44.42 12.56 3.31
CA PRO A 365 43.78 12.04 2.11
C PRO A 365 44.72 12.05 0.88
N ALA A 366 45.59 13.06 0.75
CA ALA A 366 46.54 13.16 -0.36
C ALA A 366 47.60 12.04 -0.35
N GLY A 367 47.93 11.53 0.84
CA GLY A 367 48.83 10.40 1.04
C GLY A 367 48.13 9.03 1.14
N ASN A 368 46.83 8.93 0.86
CA ASN A 368 45.98 7.74 1.08
C ASN A 368 46.05 7.22 2.54
N GLN A 369 46.12 8.14 3.50
CA GLN A 369 46.22 7.89 4.94
C GLN A 369 45.03 8.53 5.68
N ASN A 370 43.81 8.35 5.17
CA ASN A 370 42.57 8.86 5.77
C ASN A 370 41.91 7.85 6.74
N THR A 371 42.62 6.80 7.14
CA THR A 371 42.14 5.76 8.06
C THR A 371 43.12 5.61 9.22
N VAL A 372 42.59 5.55 10.43
CA VAL A 372 43.34 5.29 11.65
C VAL A 372 42.75 4.08 12.36
N THR A 373 43.60 3.09 12.65
CA THR A 373 43.24 1.90 13.42
C THR A 373 43.81 2.02 14.83
N ILE A 374 42.96 1.91 15.83
CA ILE A 374 43.26 2.09 17.24
C ILE A 374 43.04 0.76 17.95
N PRO A 375 44.12 0.06 18.37
CA PRO A 375 43.97 -1.12 19.21
C PRO A 375 43.33 -0.74 20.54
N VAL A 376 42.24 -1.43 20.88
CA VAL A 376 41.53 -1.29 22.15
C VAL A 376 41.40 -2.67 22.79
N GLY A 377 41.11 -2.71 24.09
CA GLY A 377 40.77 -3.95 24.77
C GLY A 377 39.76 -3.65 25.86
N GLY A 378 38.73 -4.48 25.96
CA GLY A 378 37.67 -4.34 26.95
C GLY A 378 36.34 -4.91 26.47
N ARG A 379 35.47 -5.22 27.43
CA ARG A 379 34.10 -5.68 27.17
C ARG A 379 33.13 -4.52 27.32
N THR A 380 32.35 -4.24 26.28
CA THR A 380 31.47 -3.07 26.27
C THR A 380 30.32 -3.24 25.29
N ALA A 381 29.17 -2.63 25.59
CA ALA A 381 28.01 -2.55 24.70
C ALA A 381 27.93 -1.22 23.94
N ASP A 382 28.58 -0.15 24.44
CA ASP A 382 28.66 1.13 23.73
C ASP A 382 30.09 1.62 23.60
N VAL A 383 30.49 2.04 22.40
CA VAL A 383 31.82 2.61 22.15
C VAL A 383 31.69 4.07 21.78
N ARG A 384 32.45 4.94 22.45
CA ARG A 384 32.41 6.39 22.25
C ARG A 384 33.77 6.95 21.84
N LEU A 385 33.78 7.75 20.79
CA LEU A 385 34.85 8.70 20.50
C LEU A 385 34.56 10.01 21.22
N GLN A 386 35.49 10.51 22.02
CA GLN A 386 35.39 11.82 22.67
C GLN A 386 36.49 12.75 22.16
N PHE A 387 36.10 13.70 21.31
CA PHE A 387 36.97 14.66 20.66
C PHE A 387 37.23 15.88 21.53
N SER A 388 38.45 16.40 21.42
CA SER A 388 38.90 17.59 22.14
C SER A 388 39.59 18.64 21.25
N ALA A 389 40.03 18.26 20.04
CA ALA A 389 40.56 19.19 19.04
C ALA A 389 40.47 18.59 17.63
N ASN A 390 40.39 19.46 16.61
CA ASN A 390 40.52 19.13 15.20
C ASN A 390 41.23 20.30 14.47
N SER A 391 42.33 20.04 13.77
CA SER A 391 43.13 21.10 13.13
C SER A 391 42.55 21.64 11.81
N GLY A 392 41.45 21.08 11.30
CA GLY A 392 40.85 21.43 10.01
C GLY A 392 39.36 21.81 10.02
N ALA A 393 38.68 21.71 11.16
CA ALA A 393 37.25 22.03 11.32
C ALA A 393 36.94 22.38 12.79
N PRO A 394 35.83 23.10 13.08
CA PRO A 394 35.50 23.53 14.44
C PRO A 394 35.10 22.38 15.39
N GLY A 395 34.74 21.19 14.87
CA GLY A 395 34.31 20.02 15.64
C GLY A 395 34.96 18.71 15.19
N GLY A 396 34.63 17.59 15.84
CA GLY A 396 35.05 16.26 15.40
C GLY A 396 34.37 15.86 14.09
N GLN A 397 35.07 15.11 13.24
CA GLN A 397 34.55 14.61 11.97
C GLN A 397 34.86 13.12 11.81
N VAL A 398 33.89 12.34 11.32
CA VAL A 398 34.08 10.91 11.07
C VAL A 398 33.23 10.49 9.87
N ALA A 399 33.88 9.96 8.83
CA ALA A 399 33.21 9.31 7.71
C ALA A 399 32.86 7.86 8.03
N GLU A 400 33.71 7.15 8.78
CA GLU A 400 33.40 5.79 9.23
C GLU A 400 33.97 5.55 10.63
N PHE A 401 33.13 5.11 11.55
CA PHE A 401 33.41 4.68 12.92
C PHE A 401 33.10 3.19 13.01
N GLN A 402 34.13 2.40 12.84
CA GLN A 402 34.05 0.94 12.82
C GLN A 402 34.57 0.39 14.14
N VAL A 403 33.85 -0.57 14.71
CA VAL A 403 34.23 -1.23 15.97
C VAL A 403 34.42 -2.70 15.67
N PHE A 404 35.61 -3.21 15.88
CA PHE A 404 35.96 -4.60 15.62
C PHE A 404 36.11 -5.37 16.93
N GLY A 405 35.40 -6.48 17.05
CA GLY A 405 35.46 -7.37 18.21
C GLY A 405 34.62 -8.63 18.00
N ALA A 406 34.49 -9.42 19.06
CA ALA A 406 33.62 -10.60 19.13
C ALA A 406 32.45 -10.36 20.10
N PRO A 407 31.20 -10.76 19.76
CA PRO A 407 30.10 -10.72 20.71
C PRO A 407 30.43 -11.47 22.00
N ALA A 408 30.18 -10.86 23.16
CA ALA A 408 30.34 -11.53 24.45
C ALA A 408 29.12 -12.43 24.75
N PRO A 409 29.22 -13.37 25.71
CA PRO A 409 28.10 -14.23 26.05
C PRO A 409 26.86 -13.45 26.50
N ASN A 410 25.78 -13.54 25.73
CA ASN A 410 24.47 -12.96 26.03
C ASN A 410 23.34 -13.91 25.55
N PRO A 411 22.12 -13.77 26.09
CA PRO A 411 20.91 -14.42 25.56
C PRO A 411 20.61 -14.01 24.11
N ASP A 412 19.82 -14.82 23.41
CA ASP A 412 19.26 -14.50 22.08
C ASP A 412 17.96 -15.31 21.93
N LEU A 413 16.83 -14.68 22.22
CA LEU A 413 15.50 -15.27 22.26
C LEU A 413 14.84 -15.18 20.89
N VAL A 414 14.71 -16.32 20.24
CA VAL A 414 14.06 -16.46 18.94
C VAL A 414 12.77 -17.26 19.07
N VAL A 415 11.70 -16.84 18.40
CA VAL A 415 10.55 -17.72 18.17
C VAL A 415 10.87 -18.61 16.98
N THR A 416 10.82 -19.93 17.18
CA THR A 416 11.22 -20.91 16.17
C THR A 416 10.05 -21.58 15.46
N GLY A 417 8.83 -21.38 15.96
CA GLY A 417 7.63 -21.92 15.36
C GLY A 417 6.37 -21.58 16.12
N THR A 418 5.24 -21.68 15.41
CA THR A 418 3.90 -21.55 15.98
C THR A 418 2.99 -22.68 15.50
N THR A 419 2.14 -23.20 16.39
CA THR A 419 1.08 -24.17 16.07
C THR A 419 -0.23 -23.73 16.69
N TRP A 420 -1.36 -24.34 16.32
CA TRP A 420 -2.65 -24.03 16.93
C TRP A 420 -3.55 -25.25 17.04
N THR A 421 -4.51 -25.17 17.96
CA THR A 421 -5.56 -26.18 18.16
C THR A 421 -6.93 -25.51 18.29
N PRO A 422 -8.00 -26.13 17.75
CA PRO A 422 -8.02 -27.27 16.81
C PRO A 422 -7.29 -26.98 15.50
N ALA A 423 -6.85 -28.03 14.78
CA ALA A 423 -6.14 -27.86 13.49
C ALA A 423 -7.04 -27.26 12.39
N ASN A 424 -8.34 -27.61 12.41
CA ASN A 424 -9.36 -27.11 11.50
C ASN A 424 -10.50 -26.46 12.31
N PRO A 425 -10.28 -25.27 12.89
CA PRO A 425 -11.29 -24.61 13.71
C PRO A 425 -12.40 -24.04 12.84
N THR A 426 -13.58 -23.92 13.44
CA THR A 426 -14.74 -23.19 12.90
C THR A 426 -14.94 -21.88 13.66
N GLU A 427 -15.84 -21.01 13.20
CA GLU A 427 -16.13 -19.73 13.88
C GLU A 427 -16.65 -19.88 15.33
N THR A 428 -17.11 -21.08 15.69
CA THR A 428 -17.53 -21.48 17.05
C THR A 428 -16.44 -22.18 17.87
N SER A 429 -15.28 -22.47 17.26
CA SER A 429 -14.17 -23.15 17.94
C SER A 429 -13.35 -22.19 18.78
N GLN A 430 -12.99 -22.59 20.01
CA GLN A 430 -11.98 -21.89 20.83
C GLN A 430 -10.59 -22.23 20.29
N VAL A 431 -9.87 -21.24 19.76
CA VAL A 431 -8.54 -21.42 19.19
C VAL A 431 -7.48 -21.15 20.25
N THR A 432 -6.52 -22.07 20.40
CA THR A 432 -5.31 -21.85 21.19
C THR A 432 -4.10 -21.88 20.27
N VAL A 433 -3.27 -20.83 20.31
CA VAL A 433 -2.01 -20.76 19.57
C VAL A 433 -0.86 -21.07 20.52
N SER A 434 0.09 -21.88 20.08
CA SER A 434 1.31 -22.24 20.81
C SER A 434 2.51 -21.68 20.08
N ALA A 435 3.42 -21.00 20.78
CA ALA A 435 4.67 -20.46 20.23
C ALA A 435 5.87 -21.15 20.90
N THR A 436 6.83 -21.61 20.11
CA THR A 436 8.08 -22.21 20.61
C THR A 436 9.17 -21.16 20.66
N VAL A 437 9.55 -20.77 21.86
CA VAL A 437 10.63 -19.82 22.14
C VAL A 437 11.91 -20.58 22.42
N LYS A 438 13.01 -20.19 21.79
CA LYS A 438 14.35 -20.75 22.01
C LYS A 438 15.30 -19.64 22.41
N ASN A 439 16.16 -19.90 23.39
CA ASN A 439 17.36 -19.10 23.60
C ASN A 439 18.49 -19.67 22.74
N ALA A 440 18.72 -19.08 21.56
CA ALA A 440 19.83 -19.42 20.66
C ALA A 440 21.19 -18.85 21.12
N GLY A 441 21.17 -17.97 22.13
CA GLY A 441 22.34 -17.30 22.67
C GLY A 441 23.23 -18.20 23.51
N THR A 442 24.36 -17.64 23.93
CA THR A 442 25.40 -18.36 24.68
C THR A 442 25.34 -18.14 26.19
N ALA A 443 24.42 -17.27 26.66
CA ALA A 443 24.11 -17.08 28.08
C ALA A 443 22.63 -17.36 28.39
N ALA A 444 22.29 -17.55 29.66
CA ALA A 444 20.92 -17.81 30.09
C ALA A 444 20.07 -16.52 30.06
N ALA A 445 18.85 -16.62 29.51
CA ALA A 445 17.86 -15.56 29.48
C ALA A 445 17.04 -15.53 30.78
N GLY A 446 16.71 -14.32 31.24
CA GLY A 446 15.70 -14.10 32.29
C GLY A 446 14.29 -14.47 31.82
N ALA A 447 13.31 -14.40 32.72
CA ALA A 447 11.90 -14.57 32.34
C ALA A 447 11.40 -13.32 31.60
N THR A 448 10.57 -13.52 30.58
CA THR A 448 9.94 -12.47 29.77
C THR A 448 8.55 -12.91 29.31
N THR A 449 8.00 -12.35 28.23
CA THR A 449 6.71 -12.68 27.65
C THR A 449 6.85 -12.97 26.16
N ALA A 450 5.92 -13.75 25.61
CA ALA A 450 5.71 -13.86 24.17
C ALA A 450 4.29 -13.38 23.84
N THR A 451 4.17 -12.58 22.79
CA THR A 451 2.89 -12.09 22.28
C THR A 451 2.53 -12.85 21.01
N VAL A 452 1.27 -13.24 20.87
CA VAL A 452 0.74 -13.87 19.64
C VAL A 452 -0.20 -12.89 18.95
N SER A 453 -0.08 -12.81 17.62
CA SER A 453 -0.96 -12.01 16.75
C SER A 453 -1.63 -12.87 15.67
N LEU A 454 -2.89 -12.55 15.35
CA LEU A 454 -3.66 -13.13 14.26
C LEU A 454 -4.08 -12.02 13.29
N GLY A 455 -3.74 -12.11 12.01
CA GLY A 455 -4.06 -11.09 11.01
C GLY A 455 -3.38 -9.74 11.27
N GLY A 456 -2.29 -9.72 12.05
CA GLY A 456 -1.60 -8.51 12.50
C GLY A 456 -2.10 -7.94 13.84
N THR A 457 -3.20 -8.45 14.40
CA THR A 457 -3.74 -8.01 15.69
C THR A 457 -3.26 -8.90 16.83
N VAL A 458 -2.77 -8.31 17.92
CA VAL A 458 -2.37 -9.05 19.13
C VAL A 458 -3.61 -9.72 19.74
N VAL A 459 -3.56 -11.05 19.90
CA VAL A 459 -4.66 -11.85 20.47
C VAL A 459 -4.41 -12.32 21.90
N GLY A 460 -3.18 -12.15 22.39
CA GLY A 460 -2.84 -12.38 23.78
C GLY A 460 -1.34 -12.55 23.99
N ASN A 461 -0.98 -12.70 25.26
CA ASN A 461 0.40 -12.85 25.73
C ASN A 461 0.53 -14.08 26.62
N ALA A 462 1.73 -14.64 26.67
CA ALA A 462 2.08 -15.77 27.50
C ALA A 462 3.43 -15.53 28.20
N ALA A 463 3.53 -15.92 29.47
CA ALA A 463 4.77 -15.81 30.21
C ALA A 463 5.80 -16.84 29.71
N VAL A 464 7.00 -16.37 29.41
CA VAL A 464 8.16 -17.20 29.07
C VAL A 464 9.06 -17.23 30.31
N GLY A 465 9.22 -18.40 30.93
CA GLY A 465 10.14 -18.55 32.05
C GLY A 465 11.61 -18.36 31.64
N ALA A 466 12.52 -18.29 32.61
CA ALA A 466 13.95 -18.22 32.33
C ALA A 466 14.43 -19.41 31.47
N LEU A 467 15.29 -19.16 30.49
CA LEU A 467 15.77 -20.16 29.53
C LEU A 467 17.30 -20.25 29.54
N ALA A 468 17.84 -21.43 29.83
CA ALA A 468 19.26 -21.69 29.66
C ALA A 468 19.71 -21.54 28.19
N ALA A 469 21.00 -21.29 27.96
CA ALA A 469 21.58 -21.24 26.61
C ALA A 469 21.26 -22.53 25.84
N GLY A 470 20.75 -22.39 24.62
CA GLY A 470 20.32 -23.49 23.74
C GLY A 470 18.96 -24.14 24.09
N ALA A 471 18.33 -23.78 25.22
CA ALA A 471 17.06 -24.36 25.63
C ALA A 471 15.86 -23.78 24.86
N SER A 472 14.75 -24.52 24.82
CA SER A 472 13.49 -24.05 24.24
C SER A 472 12.32 -24.36 25.18
N THR A 473 11.27 -23.54 25.09
CA THR A 473 9.97 -23.77 25.75
C THR A 473 8.84 -23.46 24.79
N THR A 474 7.69 -24.09 25.00
CA THR A 474 6.46 -23.76 24.27
C THR A 474 5.50 -23.07 25.22
N VAL A 475 5.02 -21.90 24.81
CA VAL A 475 4.02 -21.12 25.55
C VAL A 475 2.73 -21.06 24.74
N THR A 476 1.59 -20.95 25.42
CA THR A 476 0.27 -20.98 24.75
C THR A 476 -0.54 -19.73 25.06
N VAL A 477 -1.28 -19.26 24.07
CA VAL A 477 -2.20 -18.13 24.13
C VAL A 477 -3.57 -18.61 23.66
N ASN A 478 -4.61 -18.42 24.49
CA ASN A 478 -5.98 -18.63 24.08
C ASN A 478 -6.42 -17.44 23.21
N ALA A 479 -6.62 -17.70 21.91
CA ALA A 479 -7.05 -16.72 20.94
C ALA A 479 -8.58 -16.60 20.84
N GLY A 480 -9.36 -17.33 21.65
CA GLY A 480 -10.82 -17.30 21.66
C GLY A 480 -11.45 -17.85 20.38
N THR A 481 -12.72 -17.54 20.16
CA THR A 481 -13.37 -17.75 18.86
C THR A 481 -12.96 -16.66 17.88
N ARG A 482 -12.97 -16.99 16.59
CA ARG A 482 -12.61 -16.06 15.52
C ARG A 482 -13.66 -16.13 14.41
N PRO A 483 -14.01 -15.01 13.76
CA PRO A 483 -14.83 -15.05 12.56
C PRO A 483 -14.20 -15.95 11.49
N GLN A 484 -15.03 -16.51 10.60
CA GLN A 484 -14.55 -17.22 9.42
C GLN A 484 -13.55 -16.36 8.65
N GLY A 485 -12.41 -16.94 8.26
CA GLY A 485 -11.37 -16.18 7.57
C GLY A 485 -10.00 -16.85 7.62
N THR A 486 -9.06 -16.23 6.94
CA THR A 486 -7.67 -16.68 6.86
C THR A 486 -6.79 -15.65 7.56
N TYR A 487 -6.13 -16.06 8.64
CA TYR A 487 -5.34 -15.19 9.51
C TYR A 487 -3.86 -15.55 9.40
N SER A 488 -3.00 -14.58 9.12
CA SER A 488 -1.56 -14.76 9.38
C SER A 488 -1.36 -14.97 10.88
N VAL A 489 -0.50 -15.91 11.27
CA VAL A 489 -0.18 -16.16 12.69
C VAL A 489 1.24 -15.70 12.92
N SER A 490 1.47 -14.80 13.86
CA SER A 490 2.81 -14.45 14.29
C SER A 490 2.94 -14.51 15.80
N ALA A 491 4.17 -14.72 16.27
CA ALA A 491 4.51 -14.60 17.67
C ALA A 491 5.86 -13.91 17.85
N THR A 492 5.95 -13.05 18.86
CA THR A 492 7.13 -12.25 19.19
C THR A 492 7.50 -12.49 20.64
N VAL A 493 8.73 -12.93 20.91
CA VAL A 493 9.27 -13.02 22.27
C VAL A 493 9.93 -11.71 22.69
N ASP A 494 9.91 -11.42 23.99
CA ASP A 494 10.42 -10.19 24.60
C ASP A 494 10.02 -8.90 23.87
N PRO A 495 8.72 -8.70 23.55
CA PRO A 495 8.27 -7.53 22.79
C PRO A 495 8.50 -6.20 23.53
N ALA A 496 8.77 -6.25 24.84
CA ALA A 496 9.10 -5.09 25.67
C ALA A 496 10.62 -4.81 25.73
N ASN A 497 11.44 -5.62 25.05
CA ASN A 497 12.90 -5.53 25.03
C ASN A 497 13.52 -5.42 26.43
N THR A 498 13.12 -6.33 27.33
CA THR A 498 13.52 -6.34 28.74
C THR A 498 14.76 -7.20 29.01
N ILE A 499 15.08 -8.10 28.09
CA ILE A 499 16.28 -8.93 28.09
C ILE A 499 17.24 -8.31 27.09
N VAL A 500 18.48 -8.05 27.49
CA VAL A 500 19.51 -7.60 26.56
C VAL A 500 19.98 -8.80 25.75
N GLU A 501 19.78 -8.76 24.43
CA GLU A 501 20.00 -9.91 23.54
C GLU A 501 21.17 -9.69 22.59
N GLN A 502 21.71 -10.78 22.02
CA GLN A 502 22.71 -10.66 20.95
C GLN A 502 22.10 -10.11 19.64
N ASP A 503 20.82 -10.42 19.39
CA ASP A 503 20.08 -10.02 18.18
C ASP A 503 18.58 -9.87 18.42
N ASP A 504 18.13 -8.65 18.72
CA ASP A 504 16.70 -8.34 18.91
C ASP A 504 15.87 -8.45 17.62
N THR A 505 16.51 -8.60 16.45
CA THR A 505 15.80 -8.56 15.16
C THR A 505 15.14 -9.89 14.79
N ASN A 506 15.47 -10.97 15.51
CA ASN A 506 15.00 -12.32 15.21
C ASN A 506 13.87 -12.80 16.14
N ASN A 507 13.41 -11.95 17.07
CA ASN A 507 12.42 -12.31 18.09
C ASN A 507 11.02 -12.66 17.54
N THR A 508 10.73 -12.30 16.28
CA THR A 508 9.41 -12.49 15.67
C THR A 508 9.41 -13.62 14.65
N PHE A 509 8.48 -14.56 14.81
CA PHE A 509 8.19 -15.60 13.83
C PHE A 509 6.79 -15.42 13.25
N THR A 510 6.66 -15.52 11.93
CA THR A 510 5.37 -15.60 11.25
C THR A 510 5.21 -16.99 10.65
N ALA A 511 4.09 -17.64 10.94
CA ALA A 511 3.77 -18.96 10.41
C ALA A 511 3.73 -18.95 8.88
N PRO A 512 4.34 -19.94 8.21
CA PRO A 512 4.37 -20.01 6.76
C PRO A 512 3.00 -20.33 6.15
N THR A 513 2.11 -20.94 6.94
CA THR A 513 0.71 -21.20 6.58
C THR A 513 -0.21 -20.37 7.47
N PRO A 514 -1.26 -19.77 6.93
CA PRO A 514 -2.22 -19.05 7.75
C PRO A 514 -3.13 -20.00 8.52
N LEU A 515 -3.66 -19.51 9.64
CA LEU A 515 -4.77 -20.12 10.37
C LEU A 515 -6.06 -19.89 9.57
N VAL A 516 -6.69 -20.96 9.11
CA VAL A 516 -7.98 -20.90 8.41
C VAL A 516 -9.09 -21.27 9.38
N ILE A 517 -9.97 -20.32 9.66
CA ILE A 517 -11.21 -20.53 10.40
C ILE A 517 -12.31 -20.81 9.39
N ALA A 518 -12.86 -22.03 9.44
CA ALA A 518 -13.98 -22.43 8.60
C ALA A 518 -15.32 -21.97 9.18
N GLN A 519 -16.37 -22.06 8.38
CA GLN A 519 -17.73 -21.84 8.85
C GLN A 519 -18.19 -22.97 9.77
N ALA A 520 -19.02 -22.66 10.77
CA ALA A 520 -19.61 -23.67 11.63
C ALA A 520 -20.66 -24.54 10.88
N PRO A 521 -20.81 -25.84 11.23
CA PRO A 521 -21.82 -26.68 10.63
C PRO A 521 -23.24 -26.26 11.05
N GLY A 522 -24.09 -25.94 10.07
CA GLY A 522 -25.50 -25.57 10.30
C GLY A 522 -26.02 -24.55 9.27
N PRO A 523 -27.31 -24.17 9.34
CA PRO A 523 -27.84 -23.05 8.56
C PRO A 523 -27.36 -21.73 9.17
N ASP A 524 -27.20 -20.72 8.32
CA ASP A 524 -26.75 -19.37 8.69
C ASP A 524 -27.32 -18.38 7.68
N LEU A 525 -28.39 -17.72 8.06
CA LEU A 525 -29.10 -16.75 7.27
C LEU A 525 -28.47 -15.37 7.45
N GLU A 526 -28.47 -14.62 6.37
CA GLU A 526 -28.11 -13.21 6.39
C GLU A 526 -28.94 -12.48 5.34
N VAL A 527 -29.28 -11.23 5.63
CA VAL A 527 -29.89 -10.38 4.62
C VAL A 527 -28.80 -9.74 3.79
N THR A 528 -28.79 -10.03 2.49
CA THR A 528 -27.78 -9.53 1.54
C THR A 528 -28.26 -8.36 0.70
N GLY A 529 -29.56 -8.08 0.70
CA GLY A 529 -30.11 -6.95 -0.05
C GLY A 529 -31.56 -6.64 0.24
N ILE A 530 -31.91 -5.36 0.10
CA ILE A 530 -33.28 -4.86 0.10
C ILE A 530 -33.50 -4.14 -1.23
N THR A 531 -34.42 -4.65 -2.05
CA THR A 531 -34.77 -4.05 -3.34
C THR A 531 -36.09 -3.30 -3.21
N SER A 532 -36.10 -2.03 -3.63
CA SER A 532 -37.28 -1.17 -3.74
C SER A 532 -37.06 -0.12 -4.82
N ASN A 533 -38.15 0.47 -5.32
CA ASN A 533 -38.12 1.60 -6.23
C ASN A 533 -39.04 2.72 -5.71
N PRO A 534 -38.63 3.44 -4.66
CA PRO A 534 -39.50 4.38 -3.99
C PRO A 534 -39.62 5.69 -4.79
N ALA A 535 -40.86 6.08 -5.08
CA ALA A 535 -41.20 7.39 -5.65
C ALA A 535 -42.10 8.14 -4.66
N ALA A 536 -41.87 9.43 -4.45
CA ALA A 536 -42.65 10.21 -3.50
C ALA A 536 -44.16 10.13 -3.81
N GLY A 537 -44.96 9.85 -2.79
CA GLY A 537 -46.41 9.62 -2.88
C GLY A 537 -46.84 8.24 -3.39
N ALA A 538 -45.91 7.39 -3.86
CA ALA A 538 -46.23 6.05 -4.35
C ALA A 538 -46.21 5.00 -3.23
N ALA A 539 -47.05 3.98 -3.39
CA ALA A 539 -46.99 2.76 -2.59
C ALA A 539 -45.77 1.93 -3.03
N VAL A 540 -44.87 1.65 -2.10
CA VAL A 540 -43.62 0.94 -2.33
C VAL A 540 -43.75 -0.48 -1.81
N SER A 541 -43.41 -1.43 -2.68
CA SER A 541 -43.21 -2.83 -2.33
C SER A 541 -41.72 -3.13 -2.23
N PHE A 542 -41.39 -4.11 -1.38
CA PHE A 542 -40.01 -4.49 -1.12
C PHE A 542 -39.80 -5.98 -1.39
N THR A 543 -38.60 -6.29 -1.86
CA THR A 543 -38.09 -7.66 -1.93
C THR A 543 -36.80 -7.72 -1.13
N VAL A 544 -36.71 -8.65 -0.19
CA VAL A 544 -35.53 -8.86 0.64
C VAL A 544 -34.81 -10.13 0.19
N ALA A 545 -33.52 -10.02 -0.11
CA ALA A 545 -32.66 -11.15 -0.44
C ALA A 545 -32.09 -11.73 0.85
N VAL A 546 -32.52 -12.95 1.20
CA VAL A 546 -32.01 -13.72 2.35
C VAL A 546 -31.10 -14.80 1.81
N HIS A 547 -29.82 -14.73 2.15
CA HIS A 547 -28.82 -15.72 1.78
C HIS A 547 -28.63 -16.69 2.94
N ASN A 548 -28.61 -17.99 2.67
CA ASN A 548 -28.13 -18.96 3.64
C ASN A 548 -26.65 -19.21 3.36
N ARG A 549 -25.76 -18.48 4.03
CA ARG A 549 -24.32 -18.73 3.92
C ARG A 549 -23.93 -20.05 4.56
N GLY A 550 -24.78 -20.66 5.40
CA GLY A 550 -24.51 -21.87 6.18
C GLY A 550 -24.17 -23.11 5.35
N THR A 551 -23.61 -24.13 6.01
CA THR A 551 -23.23 -25.40 5.37
C THR A 551 -24.41 -26.37 5.21
N SER A 552 -25.58 -26.08 5.79
CA SER A 552 -26.80 -26.88 5.64
C SER A 552 -28.01 -26.01 5.30
N GLY A 553 -29.04 -26.60 4.69
CA GLY A 553 -30.27 -25.89 4.35
C GLY A 553 -31.01 -25.36 5.58
N ALA A 554 -31.61 -24.17 5.44
CA ALA A 554 -32.47 -23.53 6.42
C ALA A 554 -33.93 -23.84 6.11
N GLY A 555 -34.74 -24.03 7.16
CA GLY A 555 -36.19 -24.18 7.04
C GLY A 555 -36.87 -22.89 6.57
N ALA A 556 -38.18 -22.94 6.33
CA ALA A 556 -38.96 -21.74 6.04
C ALA A 556 -39.05 -20.84 7.29
N SER A 557 -38.99 -19.53 7.09
CA SER A 557 -38.97 -18.52 8.15
C SER A 557 -39.72 -17.25 7.75
N VAL A 558 -39.74 -16.23 8.62
CA VAL A 558 -40.38 -14.92 8.33
C VAL A 558 -39.32 -13.84 8.22
N THR A 559 -39.29 -13.12 7.10
CA THR A 559 -38.48 -11.91 6.96
C THR A 559 -39.29 -10.70 7.40
N ARG A 560 -38.76 -9.89 8.32
CA ARG A 560 -39.34 -8.59 8.71
C ARG A 560 -38.61 -7.48 7.97
N LEU A 561 -39.34 -6.44 7.59
CA LEU A 561 -38.77 -5.19 7.07
C LEU A 561 -39.42 -4.01 7.79
N THR A 562 -38.62 -3.14 8.40
CA THR A 562 -39.07 -1.82 8.89
C THR A 562 -38.65 -0.74 7.92
N ALA A 563 -39.60 0.08 7.45
CA ALA A 563 -39.36 1.25 6.61
C ALA A 563 -39.88 2.50 7.35
N GLY A 564 -38.97 3.28 7.94
CA GLY A 564 -39.35 4.33 8.90
C GLY A 564 -40.10 3.74 10.10
N ALA A 565 -41.30 4.24 10.41
CA ALA A 565 -42.15 3.71 11.48
C ALA A 565 -43.00 2.49 11.06
N THR A 566 -42.99 2.11 9.78
CA THR A 566 -43.84 1.03 9.26
C THR A 566 -43.11 -0.30 9.31
N THR A 567 -43.67 -1.28 10.03
CA THR A 567 -43.19 -2.67 10.04
C THR A 567 -44.01 -3.52 9.08
N LEU A 568 -43.32 -4.22 8.17
CA LEU A 568 -43.88 -5.14 7.19
C LEU A 568 -43.23 -6.52 7.35
N THR A 569 -43.86 -7.58 6.84
CA THR A 569 -43.32 -8.95 6.90
C THR A 569 -43.55 -9.71 5.60
N GLY A 570 -42.70 -10.68 5.31
CA GLY A 570 -42.81 -11.57 4.16
C GLY A 570 -42.44 -13.00 4.55
N ALA A 571 -43.11 -13.98 3.94
CA ALA A 571 -42.73 -15.38 4.10
C ALA A 571 -41.45 -15.67 3.32
N THR A 572 -40.51 -16.38 3.96
CA THR A 572 -39.26 -16.84 3.36
C THR A 572 -39.32 -18.36 3.27
N GLY A 573 -39.23 -18.90 2.05
CA GLY A 573 -39.20 -20.35 1.85
C GLY A 573 -37.93 -20.98 2.42
N ALA A 574 -37.86 -22.32 2.43
CA ALA A 574 -36.62 -23.02 2.78
C ALA A 574 -35.48 -22.63 1.82
N ILE A 575 -34.28 -22.46 2.35
CA ILE A 575 -33.11 -21.98 1.61
C ILE A 575 -32.00 -23.01 1.70
N ALA A 576 -31.55 -23.54 0.56
CA ALA A 576 -30.40 -24.45 0.53
C ALA A 576 -29.10 -23.76 0.96
N ALA A 577 -28.12 -24.54 1.44
CA ALA A 577 -26.78 -24.03 1.74
C ALA A 577 -26.18 -23.29 0.53
N GLY A 578 -25.65 -22.10 0.75
CA GLY A 578 -25.09 -21.22 -0.28
C GLY A 578 -26.12 -20.61 -1.26
N ALA A 579 -27.42 -20.79 -1.03
CA ALA A 579 -28.46 -20.23 -1.90
C ALA A 579 -29.04 -18.93 -1.31
N THR A 580 -29.65 -18.11 -2.18
CA THR A 580 -30.37 -16.89 -1.78
C THR A 580 -31.84 -17.01 -2.18
N ALA A 581 -32.74 -16.72 -1.25
CA ALA A 581 -34.16 -16.60 -1.49
C ALA A 581 -34.58 -15.11 -1.46
N ASN A 582 -35.42 -14.72 -2.41
CA ASN A 582 -36.00 -13.38 -2.47
C ASN A 582 -37.38 -13.40 -1.80
N ALA A 583 -37.44 -12.97 -0.53
CA ALA A 583 -38.68 -12.82 0.21
C ALA A 583 -39.45 -11.57 -0.25
N ALA A 584 -40.63 -11.78 -0.83
CA ALA A 584 -41.55 -10.70 -1.12
C ALA A 584 -42.20 -10.20 0.17
N ILE A 585 -42.04 -8.91 0.48
CA ILE A 585 -42.59 -8.31 1.69
C ILE A 585 -44.05 -7.93 1.44
N SER A 586 -44.94 -8.43 2.30
CA SER A 586 -46.38 -8.17 2.21
C SER A 586 -46.73 -6.78 2.75
N GLY A 587 -47.63 -6.09 2.05
CA GLY A 587 -48.03 -4.71 2.35
C GLY A 587 -47.28 -3.67 1.53
N THR A 588 -47.50 -2.39 1.83
CA THR A 588 -46.83 -1.27 1.15
C THR A 588 -46.44 -0.18 2.14
N TRP A 589 -45.38 0.55 1.83
CA TRP A 589 -44.98 1.78 2.49
C TRP A 589 -45.23 2.95 1.54
N THR A 590 -45.86 4.04 1.99
CA THR A 590 -46.02 5.24 1.15
C THR A 590 -44.79 6.11 1.31
N ALA A 591 -44.01 6.23 0.23
CA ALA A 591 -42.78 7.01 0.26
C ALA A 591 -43.07 8.51 0.35
N THR A 592 -42.31 9.23 1.19
CA THR A 592 -42.30 10.70 1.23
C THR A 592 -40.91 11.16 0.80
N THR A 593 -40.81 12.32 0.13
CA THR A 593 -39.51 12.88 -0.27
C THR A 593 -38.60 13.02 0.96
N GLY A 594 -37.33 12.65 0.81
CA GLY A 594 -36.36 12.64 1.91
C GLY A 594 -35.88 11.23 2.24
N GLY A 595 -35.34 11.08 3.44
CA GLY A 595 -34.64 9.86 3.87
C GLY A 595 -35.53 8.88 4.59
N ALA A 596 -35.30 7.59 4.38
CA ALA A 596 -35.83 6.54 5.23
C ALA A 596 -34.77 5.47 5.48
N THR A 597 -34.73 4.91 6.68
CA THR A 597 -33.94 3.71 6.96
C THR A 597 -34.82 2.48 6.78
N LEU A 598 -34.36 1.57 5.94
CA LEU A 598 -34.92 0.24 5.79
C LEU A 598 -34.11 -0.71 6.67
N THR A 599 -34.74 -1.49 7.54
CA THR A 599 -34.06 -2.57 8.29
C THR A 599 -34.79 -3.86 8.02
N ALA A 600 -34.10 -4.80 7.38
CA ALA A 600 -34.62 -6.14 7.12
C ALA A 600 -33.98 -7.14 8.09
N THR A 601 -34.79 -8.02 8.67
CA THR A 601 -34.34 -9.10 9.55
C THR A 601 -34.78 -10.43 8.95
N ALA A 602 -33.84 -11.29 8.56
CA ALA A 602 -34.10 -12.69 8.24
C ALA A 602 -34.52 -13.45 9.51
N ASP A 603 -35.33 -14.50 9.37
CA ASP A 603 -35.90 -15.28 10.47
C ASP A 603 -36.29 -14.46 11.71
N SER A 604 -37.04 -13.38 11.48
CA SER A 604 -37.44 -12.40 12.50
C SER A 604 -38.27 -12.97 13.66
N THR A 605 -38.69 -14.24 13.56
CA THR A 605 -39.41 -15.01 14.57
C THR A 605 -38.54 -16.03 15.30
N ASN A 606 -37.26 -16.16 14.95
CA ASN A 606 -36.27 -17.07 15.53
C ASN A 606 -36.73 -18.54 15.50
N THR A 607 -37.13 -19.01 14.32
CA THR A 607 -37.70 -20.34 14.06
C THR A 607 -36.72 -21.34 13.45
N VAL A 608 -35.67 -20.86 12.80
CA VAL A 608 -34.51 -21.62 12.33
C VAL A 608 -33.40 -21.42 13.36
N ALA A 609 -32.85 -22.49 13.91
CA ALA A 609 -31.70 -22.37 14.80
C ALA A 609 -30.43 -22.22 13.96
N GLU A 610 -29.77 -21.06 14.04
CA GLU A 610 -28.68 -20.69 13.16
C GLU A 610 -27.31 -20.80 13.84
N THR A 611 -26.25 -20.93 13.05
CA THR A 611 -24.88 -20.90 13.57
C THR A 611 -24.43 -19.49 13.98
N ASN A 612 -25.07 -18.46 13.42
CA ASN A 612 -24.88 -17.08 13.77
C ASN A 612 -26.23 -16.36 13.70
N GLU A 613 -26.72 -15.88 14.85
CA GLU A 613 -27.98 -15.13 14.93
C GLU A 613 -27.78 -13.62 14.76
N SER A 614 -26.52 -13.16 14.71
CA SER A 614 -26.19 -11.73 14.77
C SER A 614 -26.04 -11.04 13.40
N ASN A 615 -26.06 -11.80 12.31
CA ASN A 615 -25.97 -11.32 10.92
C ASN A 615 -27.31 -11.38 10.16
N ASN A 616 -28.40 -11.64 10.87
CA ASN A 616 -29.74 -11.68 10.29
C ASN A 616 -30.28 -10.32 9.85
N ASP A 617 -29.66 -9.22 10.29
CA ASP A 617 -30.12 -7.86 10.01
C ASP A 617 -29.31 -7.16 8.92
N LEU A 618 -30.01 -6.50 7.99
CA LEU A 618 -29.43 -5.51 7.08
C LEU A 618 -30.20 -4.20 7.20
N SER A 619 -29.49 -3.13 7.58
CA SER A 619 -30.02 -1.77 7.51
C SER A 619 -29.48 -1.04 6.29
N ARG A 620 -30.36 -0.33 5.58
CA ARG A 620 -30.05 0.46 4.39
C ARG A 620 -30.80 1.78 4.44
N ALA A 621 -30.06 2.90 4.47
CA ALA A 621 -30.66 4.20 4.19
C ALA A 621 -31.05 4.31 2.70
N ILE A 622 -32.25 4.83 2.44
CA ILE A 622 -32.73 5.17 1.11
C ILE A 622 -33.07 6.66 1.06
N VAL A 623 -32.96 7.22 -0.14
CA VAL A 623 -33.48 8.55 -0.45
C VAL A 623 -34.62 8.39 -1.43
N VAL A 624 -35.72 9.08 -1.13
CA VAL A 624 -36.86 9.24 -2.03
C VAL A 624 -36.77 10.64 -2.65
N GLY A 625 -36.63 10.69 -3.97
CA GLY A 625 -36.33 11.93 -4.69
C GLY A 625 -34.83 12.08 -4.99
N ARG A 626 -34.41 13.29 -5.39
CA ARG A 626 -33.00 13.67 -5.67
C ARG A 626 -32.36 14.34 -4.46
N GLY A 627 -31.03 14.30 -4.40
CA GLY A 627 -30.23 15.00 -3.39
C GLY A 627 -30.09 14.22 -2.09
N ALA A 628 -29.48 14.86 -1.10
CA ALA A 628 -29.33 14.29 0.23
C ALA A 628 -30.62 14.39 1.03
N ALA A 629 -30.94 13.33 1.75
CA ALA A 629 -31.93 13.34 2.81
C ALA A 629 -31.35 13.97 4.08
N VAL A 630 -31.37 15.29 4.11
CA VAL A 630 -30.93 16.07 5.28
C VAL A 630 -32.05 16.14 6.33
N PRO A 631 -31.71 16.17 7.64
CA PRO A 631 -32.70 16.22 8.73
C PRO A 631 -33.25 17.62 8.99
N TYR A 632 -32.75 18.64 8.29
CA TYR A 632 -33.19 20.03 8.40
C TYR A 632 -34.10 20.43 7.24
N THR A 633 -34.89 21.47 7.47
CA THR A 633 -35.58 22.22 6.41
C THR A 633 -34.91 23.57 6.24
N GLU A 634 -34.60 23.91 5.00
CA GLU A 634 -33.99 25.17 4.60
C GLU A 634 -35.07 26.21 4.25
N TYR A 635 -34.86 27.46 4.65
CA TYR A 635 -35.74 28.59 4.40
C TYR A 635 -34.94 29.78 3.87
N GLU A 636 -35.17 30.15 2.61
CA GLU A 636 -34.54 31.31 1.98
C GLU A 636 -35.06 32.62 2.59
N ALA A 637 -34.16 33.53 2.95
CA ALA A 637 -34.51 34.77 3.65
C ALA A 637 -35.38 35.71 2.81
N GLU A 638 -35.14 35.77 1.50
CA GLU A 638 -35.92 36.56 0.55
C GLU A 638 -37.34 36.02 0.32
N SER A 639 -37.57 34.74 0.64
CA SER A 639 -38.90 34.12 0.60
C SER A 639 -39.66 34.27 1.92
N ALA A 640 -38.98 34.73 2.98
CA ALA A 640 -39.55 34.94 4.31
C ALA A 640 -40.27 36.29 4.44
N GLN A 641 -40.87 36.54 5.61
CA GLN A 641 -41.33 37.90 5.94
C GLN A 641 -40.14 38.72 6.41
N TYR A 642 -39.85 39.86 5.77
CA TYR A 642 -38.70 40.68 6.18
C TYR A 642 -38.98 42.18 6.17
N GLN A 643 -38.21 42.90 6.99
CA GLN A 643 -38.04 44.35 6.92
C GLN A 643 -36.55 44.62 6.79
N GLY A 644 -36.09 44.85 5.57
CA GLY A 644 -34.68 44.98 5.21
C GLY A 644 -34.56 45.34 3.74
N GLN A 645 -33.35 45.44 3.23
CA GLN A 645 -33.09 45.62 1.81
C GLN A 645 -32.91 44.25 1.15
N LEU A 646 -33.73 43.93 0.15
CA LEU A 646 -33.48 42.78 -0.71
C LEU A 646 -32.24 43.06 -1.59
N LEU A 647 -31.30 42.12 -1.58
CA LEU A 647 -30.15 42.07 -2.48
C LEU A 647 -30.45 41.04 -3.56
N GLN A 648 -30.15 41.36 -4.82
CA GLN A 648 -30.33 40.48 -5.97
C GLN A 648 -29.13 40.63 -6.91
N THR A 649 -28.67 39.52 -7.49
CA THR A 649 -27.55 39.55 -8.44
C THR A 649 -27.96 40.17 -9.77
N ASP A 650 -26.96 40.54 -10.57
CA ASP A 650 -27.17 40.96 -11.96
C ASP A 650 -27.38 39.73 -12.88
N PRO A 651 -27.94 39.88 -14.09
CA PRO A 651 -28.21 38.74 -14.97
C PRO A 651 -26.99 37.90 -15.35
N LEU A 652 -25.78 38.48 -15.39
CA LEU A 652 -24.54 37.75 -15.67
C LEU A 652 -24.01 37.00 -14.45
N ARG A 653 -24.59 37.25 -13.27
CA ARG A 653 -24.17 36.71 -11.97
C ARG A 653 -22.70 36.98 -11.72
N THR A 654 -22.29 38.23 -11.94
CA THR A 654 -20.88 38.62 -11.94
C THR A 654 -20.23 38.30 -10.60
N PHE A 655 -19.08 37.64 -10.63
CA PHE A 655 -18.35 37.18 -9.44
C PHE A 655 -16.98 37.86 -9.26
N GLY A 656 -16.40 38.44 -10.30
CA GLY A 656 -15.11 39.13 -10.26
C GLY A 656 -15.06 40.42 -9.43
N HIS A 657 -16.13 40.78 -8.72
CA HIS A 657 -16.17 41.89 -7.77
C HIS A 657 -17.03 41.55 -6.54
N THR A 658 -16.91 42.35 -5.48
CA THR A 658 -17.62 42.13 -4.21
C THR A 658 -19.13 42.18 -4.41
N ASN A 659 -19.80 41.03 -4.38
CA ASN A 659 -21.25 40.95 -4.62
C ASN A 659 -21.91 39.88 -3.73
N PHE A 660 -22.56 40.33 -2.64
CA PHE A 660 -23.27 39.45 -1.72
C PHE A 660 -24.35 38.62 -2.40
N ALA A 661 -25.11 39.22 -3.34
CA ALA A 661 -26.24 38.52 -3.94
C ALA A 661 -25.79 37.40 -4.87
N THR A 662 -24.69 37.56 -5.61
CA THR A 662 -24.12 36.46 -6.41
C THR A 662 -23.76 35.26 -5.54
N GLU A 663 -23.19 35.48 -4.36
CA GLU A 663 -22.81 34.43 -3.41
C GLU A 663 -23.95 33.91 -2.51
N SER A 664 -25.16 34.45 -2.65
CA SER A 664 -26.34 34.04 -1.88
C SER A 664 -27.02 32.83 -2.54
N SER A 665 -27.64 31.96 -1.73
CA SER A 665 -28.58 30.95 -2.23
C SER A 665 -29.72 31.62 -3.00
N GLY A 666 -30.16 30.98 -4.08
CA GLY A 666 -31.16 31.59 -4.97
C GLY A 666 -30.69 32.89 -5.67
N ARG A 667 -29.43 33.30 -5.43
CA ARG A 667 -28.83 34.57 -5.84
C ARG A 667 -29.48 35.82 -5.23
N GLN A 668 -30.06 35.66 -4.05
CA GLN A 668 -30.79 36.70 -3.34
C GLN A 668 -30.59 36.60 -1.83
N SER A 669 -30.60 37.72 -1.12
CA SER A 669 -30.52 37.73 0.34
C SER A 669 -31.10 39.00 0.92
N VAL A 670 -31.28 39.08 2.25
CA VAL A 670 -31.85 40.25 2.92
C VAL A 670 -30.82 40.94 3.80
N ARG A 671 -30.58 42.23 3.54
CA ARG A 671 -29.67 43.07 4.32
C ARG A 671 -30.40 43.89 5.39
N LEU A 672 -29.95 43.76 6.64
CA LEU A 672 -30.41 44.48 7.83
C LEU A 672 -29.39 45.56 8.23
N ALA A 673 -29.66 46.80 7.83
CA ALA A 673 -28.79 47.97 8.06
C ALA A 673 -29.27 48.90 9.20
N ASN A 674 -30.50 48.75 9.68
CA ASN A 674 -31.07 49.62 10.72
C ASN A 674 -31.67 48.81 11.86
N GLN A 675 -31.72 49.40 13.06
CA GLN A 675 -32.37 48.80 14.22
C GLN A 675 -33.87 48.52 13.92
N GLY A 676 -34.36 47.37 14.36
CA GLY A 676 -35.73 46.89 14.15
C GLY A 676 -35.94 46.15 12.82
N GLN A 677 -34.97 46.16 11.91
CA GLN A 677 -35.01 45.36 10.69
C GLN A 677 -34.85 43.87 10.99
N TYR A 678 -35.55 43.01 10.26
CA TYR A 678 -35.62 41.57 10.54
C TYR A 678 -35.86 40.69 9.31
N VAL A 679 -35.62 39.38 9.49
CA VAL A 679 -36.12 38.26 8.68
C VAL A 679 -36.89 37.31 9.59
N GLU A 680 -38.12 36.94 9.26
CA GLU A 680 -39.00 36.05 10.03
C GLU A 680 -39.46 34.86 9.17
N VAL A 681 -38.95 33.67 9.50
CA VAL A 681 -39.34 32.40 8.89
C VAL A 681 -40.42 31.71 9.73
N THR A 682 -41.34 31.02 9.08
CA THR A 682 -42.34 30.17 9.77
C THR A 682 -42.00 28.71 9.49
N SER A 683 -41.69 27.94 10.55
CA SER A 683 -41.26 26.56 10.38
C SER A 683 -42.38 25.67 9.83
N THR A 684 -42.04 24.74 8.96
CA THR A 684 -42.89 23.64 8.48
C THR A 684 -42.55 22.33 9.20
N ASN A 685 -41.37 22.25 9.81
CA ASN A 685 -40.90 21.14 10.62
C ASN A 685 -40.80 21.50 12.11
N GLN A 686 -40.73 20.46 12.95
CA GLN A 686 -40.31 20.62 14.35
C GLN A 686 -38.82 20.97 14.37
N ALA A 687 -38.40 21.85 15.28
CA ALA A 687 -36.99 22.23 15.40
C ALA A 687 -36.58 22.62 16.82
N ASN A 688 -35.35 22.31 17.20
CA ASN A 688 -34.68 22.76 18.43
C ASN A 688 -33.26 23.28 18.14
N SER A 689 -32.99 23.62 16.89
CA SER A 689 -31.73 24.20 16.45
C SER A 689 -31.99 25.17 15.31
N ILE A 690 -31.01 26.02 15.06
CA ILE A 690 -30.99 26.96 13.96
C ILE A 690 -29.58 27.04 13.40
N VAL A 691 -29.46 27.03 12.07
CA VAL A 691 -28.27 27.48 11.35
C VAL A 691 -28.67 28.69 10.52
N VAL A 692 -27.85 29.74 10.53
CA VAL A 692 -28.05 30.95 9.74
C VAL A 692 -26.83 31.14 8.85
N ARG A 693 -27.01 31.02 7.53
CA ARG A 693 -25.98 31.44 6.58
C ARG A 693 -26.04 32.96 6.46
N ASN A 694 -24.95 33.61 6.83
CA ASN A 694 -24.94 35.06 7.02
C ASN A 694 -23.62 35.68 6.59
N SER A 695 -23.66 36.99 6.34
CA SER A 695 -22.48 37.82 6.16
C SER A 695 -22.55 39.04 7.07
N VAL A 696 -21.52 39.21 7.88
CA VAL A 696 -21.28 40.38 8.73
C VAL A 696 -19.97 41.06 8.32
N PRO A 697 -19.77 42.36 8.60
CA PRO A 697 -18.57 43.08 8.19
C PRO A 697 -17.28 42.44 8.72
N ASP A 698 -16.25 42.38 7.88
CA ASP A 698 -14.90 42.06 8.32
C ASP A 698 -14.33 43.13 9.27
N ALA A 699 -13.32 42.77 10.05
CA ALA A 699 -12.54 43.71 10.83
C ALA A 699 -11.78 44.68 9.92
N ALA A 700 -11.56 45.91 10.37
CA ALA A 700 -10.90 46.95 9.55
C ALA A 700 -9.48 46.56 9.08
N ALA A 701 -8.79 45.67 9.82
CA ALA A 701 -7.47 45.15 9.46
C ALA A 701 -7.52 43.74 8.85
N GLY A 702 -8.70 43.17 8.63
CA GLY A 702 -8.88 41.78 8.24
C GLY A 702 -8.89 40.79 9.40
N GLY A 703 -9.09 39.51 9.07
CA GLY A 703 -9.06 38.41 10.02
C GLY A 703 -10.36 38.21 10.80
N GLY A 704 -11.41 38.97 10.48
CA GLY A 704 -12.76 38.83 11.03
C GLY A 704 -12.95 39.32 12.47
N GLN A 705 -14.21 39.31 12.87
CA GLN A 705 -14.70 39.70 14.20
C GLN A 705 -16.08 39.08 14.46
N ASP A 706 -16.42 38.97 15.75
CA ASP A 706 -17.72 38.46 16.19
C ASP A 706 -18.72 39.59 16.43
N TYR A 707 -19.97 39.29 16.10
CA TYR A 707 -21.14 40.12 16.31
C TYR A 707 -22.27 39.30 16.92
N THR A 708 -23.34 40.00 17.30
CA THR A 708 -24.58 39.34 17.74
C THR A 708 -25.76 39.76 16.90
N LEU A 709 -26.74 38.87 16.76
CA LEU A 709 -28.04 39.15 16.17
C LEU A 709 -29.15 38.53 17.03
N SER A 710 -30.19 39.30 17.33
CA SER A 710 -31.25 38.85 18.24
C SER A 710 -32.21 37.88 17.56
N LEU A 711 -32.44 36.73 18.19
CA LEU A 711 -33.43 35.73 17.77
C LEU A 711 -34.68 35.82 18.65
N TYR A 712 -35.83 35.92 18.00
CA TYR A 712 -37.15 35.84 18.60
C TYR A 712 -37.87 34.58 18.15
N VAL A 713 -38.62 33.95 19.05
CA VAL A 713 -39.51 32.83 18.75
C VAL A 713 -40.94 33.22 19.12
N ASN A 714 -41.85 33.20 18.14
CA ASN A 714 -43.23 33.68 18.27
C ASN A 714 -43.33 35.09 18.90
N GLY A 715 -42.42 35.98 18.49
CA GLY A 715 -42.36 37.36 18.98
C GLY A 715 -41.74 37.54 20.37
N THR A 716 -41.34 36.46 21.05
CA THR A 716 -40.64 36.51 22.35
C THR A 716 -39.14 36.40 22.13
N PHE A 717 -38.34 37.26 22.76
CA PHE A 717 -36.88 37.16 22.69
C PHE A 717 -36.42 35.80 23.23
N ALA A 718 -35.63 35.06 22.46
CA ALA A 718 -35.13 33.74 22.82
C ALA A 718 -33.67 33.82 23.26
N GLN A 719 -32.78 34.29 22.38
CA GLN A 719 -31.36 34.46 22.65
C GLN A 719 -30.73 35.40 21.60
N LYS A 720 -29.49 35.84 21.85
CA LYS A 720 -28.65 36.41 20.80
C LYS A 720 -27.81 35.29 20.17
N LEU A 721 -27.78 35.25 18.84
CA LEU A 721 -26.88 34.38 18.09
C LEU A 721 -25.54 35.09 17.91
N THR A 722 -24.43 34.37 18.06
CA THR A 722 -23.10 34.86 17.68
C THR A 722 -22.92 34.64 16.19
N LEU A 723 -22.59 35.69 15.45
CA LEU A 723 -22.28 35.67 14.02
C LEU A 723 -20.82 36.10 13.87
N SER A 724 -20.04 35.41 13.05
CA SER A 724 -18.62 35.73 12.87
C SER A 724 -18.29 36.03 11.42
N SER A 725 -17.29 36.89 11.22
CA SER A 725 -16.62 37.05 9.92
C SER A 725 -15.24 36.35 9.87
N THR A 726 -14.83 35.68 10.95
CA THR A 726 -13.49 35.07 11.11
C THR A 726 -13.13 34.10 9.99
N HIS A 727 -14.10 33.32 9.53
CA HIS A 727 -13.95 32.36 8.46
C HIS A 727 -14.74 32.79 7.23
N SER A 728 -14.71 34.08 6.88
CA SER A 728 -15.24 34.63 5.62
C SER A 728 -14.30 35.76 5.16
N TRP A 729 -14.63 36.44 4.06
CA TRP A 729 -13.88 37.57 3.51
C TRP A 729 -12.47 37.22 3.07
N LEU A 730 -12.36 36.85 1.79
CA LEU A 730 -11.08 36.76 1.10
C LEU A 730 -10.95 37.83 0.03
N TYR A 731 -9.78 38.47 -0.05
CA TYR A 731 -9.51 39.64 -0.87
C TYR A 731 -8.53 39.34 -2.01
N GLY A 732 -8.61 40.09 -3.12
CA GLY A 732 -7.75 39.91 -4.32
C GLY A 732 -8.52 39.58 -5.62
N THR A 733 -7.92 38.77 -6.52
CA THR A 733 -8.59 38.25 -7.74
C THR A 733 -9.09 36.80 -7.60
N THR A 734 -10.15 36.44 -8.32
CA THR A 734 -10.64 35.06 -8.44
C THR A 734 -9.69 34.14 -9.20
N ASP A 735 -8.84 34.71 -10.05
CA ASP A 735 -7.94 33.97 -10.95
C ASP A 735 -6.64 33.50 -10.27
N ASP A 736 -6.30 34.08 -9.12
CA ASP A 736 -5.16 33.67 -8.31
C ASP A 736 -5.66 33.25 -6.93
N PRO A 737 -6.19 32.01 -6.82
CA PRO A 737 -6.81 31.54 -5.60
C PRO A 737 -5.81 31.36 -4.45
N GLU A 738 -4.57 30.99 -4.74
CA GLU A 738 -3.52 30.88 -3.72
C GLU A 738 -3.03 32.29 -3.32
N GLY A 739 -3.28 33.29 -4.16
CA GLY A 739 -3.09 34.72 -3.85
C GLY A 739 -4.27 35.39 -3.12
N LEU A 740 -5.34 34.65 -2.78
CA LEU A 740 -6.41 35.14 -1.90
C LEU A 740 -5.86 35.44 -0.50
N THR A 741 -6.08 36.65 0.00
CA THR A 741 -5.62 37.01 1.36
C THR A 741 -6.79 37.35 2.28
N ASN A 742 -6.60 37.21 3.59
CA ASN A 742 -7.53 37.72 4.61
C ASN A 742 -7.22 39.16 5.03
N ARG A 743 -6.42 39.89 4.23
CA ARG A 743 -6.08 41.30 4.48
C ARG A 743 -6.91 42.19 3.53
N PRO A 744 -7.68 43.15 4.05
CA PRO A 744 -8.53 44.00 3.22
C PRO A 744 -7.75 44.72 2.12
N GLY A 745 -8.19 44.52 0.88
CA GLY A 745 -7.63 45.18 -0.30
C GLY A 745 -8.26 44.69 -1.61
N GLY A 746 -8.74 45.61 -2.45
CA GLY A 746 -9.45 45.24 -3.69
C GLY A 746 -10.82 44.61 -3.43
N ASP A 747 -11.27 43.77 -4.34
CA ASP A 747 -12.55 43.05 -4.23
C ASP A 747 -12.47 41.83 -3.30
N ALA A 748 -13.58 41.56 -2.62
CA ALA A 748 -13.75 40.47 -1.68
C ALA A 748 -14.70 39.37 -2.23
N ARG A 749 -14.48 38.14 -1.78
CA ARG A 749 -15.26 36.94 -2.08
C ARG A 749 -15.30 35.99 -0.90
N ARG A 750 -16.10 34.92 -0.99
CA ARG A 750 -16.37 34.01 0.13
C ARG A 750 -16.91 34.81 1.31
N LEU A 751 -17.96 35.58 1.03
CA LEU A 751 -18.50 36.64 1.86
C LEU A 751 -19.37 36.11 3.01
N PHE A 752 -19.84 34.87 2.90
CA PHE A 752 -20.75 34.24 3.85
C PHE A 752 -20.01 33.20 4.69
N ASP A 753 -20.52 33.03 5.90
CA ASP A 753 -20.20 31.95 6.83
C ASP A 753 -21.51 31.43 7.42
N GLU A 754 -21.46 30.33 8.15
CA GLU A 754 -22.62 29.78 8.85
C GLU A 754 -22.49 29.96 10.37
N SER A 755 -23.60 30.27 11.02
CA SER A 755 -23.68 30.39 12.48
C SER A 755 -24.79 29.51 13.01
N HIS A 756 -24.47 28.65 13.96
CA HIS A 756 -25.38 27.62 14.44
C HIS A 756 -25.61 27.70 15.96
N ALA A 757 -26.81 27.35 16.40
CA ALA A 757 -27.14 27.28 17.82
C ALA A 757 -28.19 26.22 18.13
N LEU A 758 -28.01 25.53 19.26
CA LEU A 758 -29.08 24.77 19.90
C LEU A 758 -30.02 25.72 20.64
N LEU A 759 -31.32 25.40 20.62
CA LEU A 759 -32.36 26.14 21.31
C LEU A 759 -32.72 25.43 22.61
N ALA A 760 -33.22 26.19 23.59
CA ALA A 760 -33.55 25.66 24.92
C ALA A 760 -34.64 24.57 24.93
N GLN A 761 -35.44 24.46 23.86
CA GLN A 761 -36.52 23.49 23.74
C GLN A 761 -36.85 23.21 22.26
N SER A 762 -37.61 22.14 22.01
CA SER A 762 -38.21 21.86 20.71
C SER A 762 -39.46 22.70 20.47
N TYR A 763 -39.55 23.28 19.28
CA TYR A 763 -40.67 24.07 18.80
C TYR A 763 -41.42 23.31 17.71
N PRO A 764 -42.77 23.28 17.74
CA PRO A 764 -43.57 22.58 16.74
C PRO A 764 -43.56 23.30 15.38
N PRO A 765 -43.98 22.62 14.29
CA PRO A 765 -44.33 23.27 13.03
C PRO A 765 -45.29 24.45 13.23
N GLY A 766 -45.14 25.49 12.41
CA GLY A 766 -45.87 26.76 12.47
C GLY A 766 -45.23 27.80 13.40
N THR A 767 -44.10 27.48 14.02
CA THR A 767 -43.39 28.42 14.90
C THR A 767 -42.67 29.48 14.07
N LYS A 768 -42.75 30.74 14.52
CA LYS A 768 -42.08 31.87 13.87
C LYS A 768 -40.71 32.12 14.50
N PHE A 769 -39.66 32.04 13.70
CA PHE A 769 -38.29 32.39 14.08
C PHE A 769 -37.90 33.69 13.39
N LYS A 770 -37.66 34.74 14.19
CA LYS A 770 -37.34 36.07 13.68
C LYS A 770 -35.94 36.49 14.10
N LEU A 771 -35.06 36.68 13.12
CA LEU A 771 -33.73 37.26 13.25
C LEU A 771 -33.86 38.77 13.10
N GLN A 772 -33.59 39.54 14.16
CA GLN A 772 -33.80 40.98 14.20
C GLN A 772 -32.57 41.71 14.72
N ARG A 773 -32.24 42.84 14.09
CA ARG A 773 -31.18 43.73 14.56
C ARG A 773 -31.72 44.66 15.66
N ASP A 774 -31.35 44.40 16.90
CA ASP A 774 -31.74 45.19 18.06
C ASP A 774 -30.64 46.09 18.61
N ASN A 775 -30.93 46.78 19.71
CA ASN A 775 -29.92 47.51 20.45
C ASN A 775 -28.84 46.55 20.97
N GLY A 776 -27.58 46.88 20.71
CA GLY A 776 -26.43 46.02 21.01
C GLY A 776 -26.09 45.00 19.92
N ASP A 777 -26.87 44.90 18.85
CA ASP A 777 -26.50 44.19 17.63
C ASP A 777 -25.73 45.19 16.73
N ASN A 778 -24.43 45.29 17.00
CA ASN A 778 -23.59 46.43 16.61
C ASN A 778 -22.88 46.29 15.26
N ALA A 779 -23.11 45.23 14.48
CA ALA A 779 -22.55 45.14 13.13
C ALA A 779 -23.08 46.29 12.26
N ALA A 780 -22.26 46.81 11.35
CA ALA A 780 -22.70 47.87 10.43
C ALA A 780 -23.92 47.43 9.59
N TYR A 781 -23.96 46.14 9.23
CA TYR A 781 -25.09 45.48 8.60
C TYR A 781 -25.05 43.97 8.89
N TYR A 782 -26.14 43.29 8.59
CA TYR A 782 -26.22 41.83 8.56
C TYR A 782 -26.85 41.44 7.22
N VAL A 783 -26.22 40.55 6.46
CA VAL A 783 -26.86 39.93 5.29
C VAL A 783 -27.27 38.53 5.69
N ILE A 784 -28.57 38.25 5.61
CA ILE A 784 -29.15 36.94 5.92
C ILE A 784 -29.51 36.29 4.60
N ASP A 785 -28.91 35.13 4.34
CA ASP A 785 -29.11 34.35 3.11
C ASP A 785 -30.21 33.31 3.33
N LEU A 786 -29.95 32.33 4.19
CA LEU A 786 -30.89 31.26 4.49
C LEU A 786 -30.85 30.87 5.97
N VAL A 787 -31.89 30.14 6.38
CA VAL A 787 -32.02 29.55 7.71
C VAL A 787 -32.31 28.05 7.58
N ASP A 788 -31.49 27.20 8.20
CA ASP A 788 -31.82 25.79 8.39
C ASP A 788 -32.42 25.58 9.79
N LEU A 789 -33.56 24.88 9.86
CA LEU A 789 -34.16 24.46 11.12
C LEU A 789 -34.17 22.93 11.20
N GLU A 790 -33.58 22.37 12.27
CA GLU A 790 -33.46 20.93 12.49
C GLU A 790 -34.03 20.53 13.86
N GLN A 791 -34.68 19.36 13.92
CA GLN A 791 -34.95 18.66 15.18
C GLN A 791 -33.77 17.76 15.52
N VAL A 792 -32.80 18.31 16.24
CA VAL A 792 -31.61 17.60 16.73
C VAL A 792 -32.02 16.62 17.82
N ALA A 793 -31.57 15.37 17.68
CA ALA A 793 -31.79 14.33 18.68
C ALA A 793 -31.06 14.64 20.00
N PRO A 794 -31.50 14.04 21.13
CA PRO A 794 -30.66 13.97 22.33
C PRO A 794 -29.29 13.33 22.02
N ALA A 795 -28.30 13.61 22.87
CA ALA A 795 -26.99 12.97 22.77
C ALA A 795 -27.13 11.43 22.79
N LEU A 796 -26.44 10.77 21.86
CA LEU A 796 -26.40 9.30 21.84
C LEU A 796 -25.73 8.79 23.13
N PRO A 797 -26.22 7.69 23.72
CA PRO A 797 -25.58 7.08 24.87
C PRO A 797 -24.26 6.40 24.46
N LYS A 798 -23.26 6.43 25.35
CA LYS A 798 -22.01 5.68 25.17
C LYS A 798 -22.31 4.19 25.00
N PRO A 799 -21.87 3.54 23.90
CA PRO A 799 -21.95 2.09 23.76
C PRO A 799 -21.18 1.39 24.89
N ALA A 800 -21.68 0.25 25.36
CA ALA A 800 -21.14 -0.44 26.54
C ALA A 800 -19.67 -0.88 26.33
N GLU A 801 -19.32 -1.21 25.09
CA GLU A 801 -18.01 -1.68 24.66
C GLU A 801 -16.98 -0.55 24.43
N CYS A 802 -17.43 0.70 24.24
CA CYS A 802 -16.50 1.81 23.98
C CYS A 802 -15.94 2.41 25.27
N THR A 803 -14.71 2.94 25.19
CA THR A 803 -14.03 3.67 26.27
C THR A 803 -14.03 5.16 25.97
N SER A 804 -14.35 6.00 26.97
CA SER A 804 -14.48 7.44 26.79
C SER A 804 -13.13 8.15 26.76
N ILE A 805 -12.95 9.16 25.91
CA ILE A 805 -11.74 10.02 25.93
C ILE A 805 -11.54 10.74 27.28
N THR A 806 -12.60 10.93 28.07
CA THR A 806 -12.51 11.48 29.44
C THR A 806 -11.75 10.56 30.39
N GLU A 807 -11.73 9.25 30.14
CA GLU A 807 -10.93 8.28 30.91
C GLU A 807 -9.43 8.43 30.62
N TYR A 808 -9.09 9.06 29.50
CA TYR A 808 -7.73 9.44 29.12
C TYR A 808 -7.38 10.88 29.54
N GLY A 809 -8.25 11.57 30.27
CA GLY A 809 -8.00 12.91 30.82
C GLY A 809 -8.48 14.08 29.96
N ALA A 810 -9.22 13.83 28.87
CA ALA A 810 -9.89 14.91 28.14
C ALA A 810 -10.98 15.55 29.00
N VAL A 811 -11.16 16.87 28.92
CA VAL A 811 -12.18 17.61 29.68
C VAL A 811 -12.99 18.52 28.75
N PRO A 812 -14.31 18.34 28.63
CA PRO A 812 -15.09 19.08 27.66
C PRO A 812 -15.22 20.56 28.07
N ASN A 813 -15.16 21.46 27.08
CA ASN A 813 -15.44 22.89 27.20
C ASN A 813 -14.48 23.68 28.13
N ASP A 814 -13.26 23.19 28.38
CA ASP A 814 -12.30 23.89 29.24
C ASP A 814 -11.26 24.74 28.46
N GLY A 815 -11.23 24.61 27.12
CA GLY A 815 -10.31 25.33 26.23
C GLY A 815 -8.88 24.77 26.20
N VAL A 816 -8.62 23.66 26.88
CA VAL A 816 -7.33 22.97 26.93
C VAL A 816 -7.27 21.95 25.80
N ASP A 817 -6.09 21.79 25.18
CA ASP A 817 -5.89 20.82 24.09
C ASP A 817 -6.05 19.37 24.58
N ASP A 818 -7.04 18.68 24.03
CA ASP A 818 -7.40 17.29 24.30
C ASP A 818 -6.74 16.31 23.30
N ALA A 819 -6.03 16.80 22.27
CA ALA A 819 -5.41 15.95 21.26
C ALA A 819 -4.56 14.81 21.85
N PRO A 820 -3.75 15.01 22.93
CA PRO A 820 -3.01 13.91 23.55
C PRO A 820 -3.91 12.82 24.16
N ALA A 821 -5.07 13.18 24.71
CA ALA A 821 -6.02 12.21 25.29
C ALA A 821 -6.74 11.42 24.19
N ILE A 822 -7.15 12.12 23.11
CA ILE A 822 -7.76 11.51 21.93
C ILE A 822 -6.76 10.54 21.27
N GLN A 823 -5.51 10.97 21.07
CA GLN A 823 -4.45 10.14 20.49
C GLN A 823 -4.23 8.85 21.29
N ARG A 824 -4.15 8.93 22.63
CA ARG A 824 -3.98 7.73 23.47
C ARG A 824 -5.16 6.77 23.34
N ALA A 825 -6.39 7.27 23.36
CA ALA A 825 -7.58 6.43 23.20
C ALA A 825 -7.59 5.73 21.84
N VAL A 826 -7.30 6.46 20.77
CA VAL A 826 -7.22 5.93 19.40
C VAL A 826 -6.09 4.91 19.26
N THR A 827 -4.92 5.19 19.82
CA THR A 827 -3.80 4.23 19.85
C THR A 827 -4.15 2.96 20.63
N ASP A 828 -4.90 3.05 21.73
CA ASP A 828 -5.32 1.89 22.50
C ASP A 828 -6.37 1.04 21.77
N ASP A 829 -7.28 1.65 21.01
CA ASP A 829 -8.22 0.95 20.14
C ASP A 829 -7.49 0.25 18.97
N GLN A 830 -6.61 0.97 18.30
CA GLN A 830 -5.76 0.44 17.23
C GLN A 830 -4.93 -0.77 17.68
N ASN A 831 -4.48 -0.76 18.94
CA ASN A 831 -3.72 -1.86 19.54
C ASN A 831 -4.61 -2.96 20.16
N GLY A 832 -5.94 -2.86 20.05
CA GLY A 832 -6.91 -3.83 20.57
C GLY A 832 -7.04 -3.85 22.10
N LYS A 833 -6.61 -2.80 22.80
CA LYS A 833 -6.76 -2.68 24.26
C LYS A 833 -8.17 -2.26 24.67
N ILE A 834 -8.84 -1.50 23.81
CA ILE A 834 -10.26 -1.16 23.90
C ILE A 834 -10.95 -1.56 22.59
N ALA A 835 -12.28 -1.64 22.59
CA ALA A 835 -13.04 -2.07 21.41
C ALA A 835 -13.50 -0.92 20.51
N CYS A 836 -13.56 0.30 21.06
CA CYS A 836 -13.82 1.54 20.34
C CYS A 836 -13.58 2.76 21.24
N VAL A 837 -13.31 3.89 20.60
CA VAL A 837 -13.22 5.22 21.22
C VAL A 837 -14.60 5.88 21.25
N TRP A 838 -14.97 6.42 22.41
CA TRP A 838 -16.17 7.25 22.60
C TRP A 838 -15.80 8.71 22.85
N VAL A 839 -16.35 9.61 22.04
CA VAL A 839 -16.29 11.08 22.23
C VAL A 839 -17.63 11.55 22.78
N PRO A 840 -17.74 11.90 24.08
CA PRO A 840 -19.01 12.34 24.65
C PRO A 840 -19.47 13.70 24.12
N GLU A 841 -20.68 14.09 24.51
CA GLU A 841 -21.17 15.46 24.29
C GLU A 841 -20.22 16.48 24.95
N GLY A 842 -19.87 17.52 24.21
CA GLY A 842 -18.94 18.57 24.60
C GLY A 842 -18.16 19.12 23.40
N GLN A 843 -17.52 20.26 23.63
CA GLN A 843 -16.50 20.80 22.73
C GLN A 843 -15.11 20.36 23.24
N TRP A 844 -14.31 19.80 22.34
CA TRP A 844 -13.00 19.21 22.65
C TRP A 844 -11.97 19.86 21.76
N ARG A 845 -10.95 20.48 22.37
CA ARG A 845 -9.96 21.19 21.59
C ARG A 845 -8.95 20.19 21.04
N GLN A 846 -8.63 20.28 19.76
CA GLN A 846 -7.69 19.39 19.09
C GLN A 846 -6.71 20.21 18.26
N GLU A 847 -5.48 20.35 18.74
CA GLU A 847 -4.40 21.11 18.07
C GLU A 847 -3.30 20.22 17.49
N ALA A 848 -3.50 18.91 17.44
CA ALA A 848 -2.66 17.97 16.70
C ALA A 848 -3.50 16.99 15.86
N LYS A 849 -2.96 16.61 14.70
CA LYS A 849 -3.54 15.58 13.85
C LYS A 849 -3.49 14.23 14.56
N ILE A 850 -4.58 13.46 14.59
CA ILE A 850 -4.57 12.11 15.16
C ILE A 850 -4.14 11.12 14.09
N LEU A 851 -3.05 10.40 14.37
CA LEU A 851 -2.35 9.53 13.41
C LEU A 851 -1.57 8.43 14.13
N THR A 852 -1.00 7.46 13.41
CA THR A 852 -0.19 6.40 14.03
C THR A 852 1.25 6.88 14.21
N ASP A 853 1.84 6.70 15.39
CA ASP A 853 3.25 7.02 15.61
C ASP A 853 4.17 6.19 14.69
N ASP A 854 5.04 6.87 13.94
CA ASP A 854 6.08 6.23 13.14
C ASP A 854 7.35 6.05 13.99
N PRO A 855 7.69 4.81 14.43
CA PRO A 855 8.86 4.57 15.29
C PRO A 855 10.19 4.84 14.56
N THR A 856 10.17 4.92 13.22
CA THR A 856 11.35 5.23 12.39
C THR A 856 11.52 6.74 12.18
N VAL A 857 10.57 7.55 12.65
CA VAL A 857 10.63 9.01 12.63
C VAL A 857 10.58 9.54 14.07
N PRO A 858 11.70 9.50 14.81
CA PRO A 858 11.81 10.18 16.09
C PRO A 858 12.04 11.67 15.81
N ASN A 859 10.98 12.42 15.51
CA ASN A 859 11.11 13.82 15.06
C ASN A 859 12.21 14.00 13.98
N GLY A 860 12.10 13.36 12.80
CA GLY A 860 12.91 13.78 11.66
C GLY A 860 13.85 12.78 10.98
N GLY A 861 13.53 11.49 10.86
CA GLY A 861 14.16 10.60 9.85
C GLY A 861 13.69 10.91 8.41
N GLY A 862 12.49 11.48 8.31
CA GLY A 862 12.02 12.49 7.35
C GLY A 862 11.27 13.53 8.20
N GLN A 863 11.10 14.78 7.73
CA GLN A 863 10.74 15.91 8.61
C GLN A 863 9.44 15.71 9.43
N TYR A 864 8.56 14.75 9.09
CA TYR A 864 7.26 14.55 9.77
C TYR A 864 6.65 13.14 9.64
N ASN A 865 5.64 12.82 10.49
CA ASN A 865 4.93 11.54 10.51
C ASN A 865 3.84 11.46 9.42
N GLN A 866 3.75 10.32 8.72
CA GLN A 866 2.87 10.09 7.57
C GLN A 866 2.16 8.71 7.59
N ILE A 867 2.05 8.11 8.79
CA ILE A 867 1.33 6.85 9.00
C ILE A 867 -0.05 7.17 9.58
N GLY A 868 -1.10 6.79 8.84
CA GLY A 868 -2.48 6.98 9.27
C GLY A 868 -2.92 5.94 10.28
N ILE A 869 -4.02 6.19 10.98
CA ILE A 869 -4.64 5.22 11.89
C ILE A 869 -5.23 4.04 11.11
N SER A 870 -5.25 2.87 11.74
CA SER A 870 -5.75 1.64 11.14
C SER A 870 -6.53 0.80 12.13
N ASN A 871 -7.63 0.18 11.69
CA ASN A 871 -8.46 -0.70 12.53
C ASN A 871 -9.04 0.00 13.77
N VAL A 872 -9.49 1.25 13.61
CA VAL A 872 -10.01 2.08 14.71
C VAL A 872 -11.51 2.32 14.52
N THR A 873 -12.29 2.23 15.58
CA THR A 873 -13.68 2.69 15.65
C THR A 873 -13.81 3.87 16.61
N ILE A 874 -14.22 5.03 16.08
CA ILE A 874 -14.46 6.27 16.83
C ILE A 874 -15.94 6.65 16.70
N LYS A 875 -16.64 6.81 17.81
CA LYS A 875 -18.06 7.18 17.85
C LYS A 875 -18.27 8.42 18.71
N GLY A 876 -19.01 9.38 18.20
CA GLY A 876 -19.47 10.54 18.95
C GLY A 876 -20.93 10.43 19.41
N ALA A 877 -21.39 11.43 20.15
CA ALA A 877 -22.75 11.55 20.66
C ALA A 877 -23.74 12.19 19.68
N GLY A 878 -23.32 12.46 18.44
CA GLY A 878 -24.03 13.21 17.40
C GLY A 878 -23.24 14.44 16.94
N MET A 879 -23.37 14.85 15.67
CA MET A 879 -22.64 16.01 15.11
C MET A 879 -22.82 17.31 15.91
N TRP A 880 -24.05 17.56 16.40
CA TRP A 880 -24.38 18.73 17.22
C TRP A 880 -23.89 18.63 18.68
N ARG A 881 -23.35 17.48 19.07
CA ARG A 881 -23.10 17.10 20.47
C ARG A 881 -21.61 16.94 20.73
N SER A 882 -20.91 16.20 19.88
CA SER A 882 -19.48 15.92 20.01
C SER A 882 -18.72 16.75 18.99
N GLN A 883 -18.13 17.86 19.42
CA GLN A 883 -17.49 18.82 18.53
C GLN A 883 -16.00 18.88 18.81
N LEU A 884 -15.17 18.44 17.86
CA LEU A 884 -13.74 18.67 17.88
C LEU A 884 -13.47 20.02 17.23
N TYR A 885 -12.59 20.85 17.81
CA TYR A 885 -12.26 22.15 17.24
C TYR A 885 -10.79 22.54 17.42
N SER A 886 -10.27 23.34 16.50
CA SER A 886 -8.92 23.94 16.60
C SER A 886 -9.03 25.47 16.69
N LEU A 887 -8.09 26.10 17.40
CA LEU A 887 -7.97 27.57 17.45
C LEU A 887 -6.75 28.09 16.69
N ILE A 888 -5.79 27.23 16.39
CA ILE A 888 -4.52 27.60 15.75
C ILE A 888 -4.58 27.19 14.29
N GLN A 889 -4.46 28.16 13.39
CA GLN A 889 -4.37 27.87 11.96
C GLN A 889 -3.20 26.92 11.68
N PRO A 890 -3.36 25.95 10.77
CA PRO A 890 -2.31 24.97 10.47
C PRO A 890 -0.95 25.61 10.19
N GLN A 891 -0.89 26.63 9.34
CA GLN A 891 0.35 27.35 9.03
C GLN A 891 0.98 28.09 10.22
N ASP A 892 0.22 28.37 11.28
CA ASP A 892 0.67 29.07 12.49
C ASP A 892 0.97 28.09 13.65
N ALA A 893 0.60 26.82 13.51
CA ALA A 893 0.88 25.78 14.48
C ALA A 893 2.37 25.41 14.39
N GLY A 894 3.27 26.08 15.12
CA GLY A 894 4.72 25.79 15.11
C GLY A 894 5.14 24.36 15.48
N THR A 895 4.19 23.45 15.65
CA THR A 895 4.30 22.03 16.02
C THR A 895 3.46 21.11 15.13
N ILE A 896 3.21 21.47 13.85
CA ILE A 896 2.51 20.59 12.89
C ILE A 896 3.15 19.19 12.93
N ASN A 897 2.37 18.18 13.32
CA ASN A 897 2.82 16.81 13.40
C ASN A 897 2.60 16.01 12.09
N HIS A 898 1.86 16.58 11.14
CA HIS A 898 1.65 16.02 9.80
C HIS A 898 1.81 17.12 8.71
N PRO A 899 2.87 17.08 7.88
CA PRO A 899 3.10 18.13 6.89
C PRO A 899 2.10 17.96 5.76
N HIS A 900 1.63 19.03 5.13
CA HIS A 900 0.61 18.95 4.06
C HIS A 900 -0.84 18.92 4.55
N GLU A 901 -1.14 18.30 5.69
CA GLU A 901 -2.53 18.07 6.12
C GLU A 901 -2.91 18.69 7.48
N GLY A 902 -1.96 19.39 8.13
CA GLY A 902 -2.24 20.31 9.23
C GLY A 902 -2.33 19.67 10.61
N ASN A 903 -3.03 20.35 11.53
CA ASN A 903 -2.97 20.10 12.97
C ASN A 903 -4.31 19.68 13.60
N PHE A 904 -5.33 19.28 12.82
CA PHE A 904 -6.62 18.84 13.36
C PHE A 904 -7.23 17.72 12.52
N GLY A 905 -8.20 17.00 13.10
CA GLY A 905 -8.84 15.84 12.48
C GLY A 905 -7.97 14.59 12.48
N PHE A 906 -8.14 13.72 11.47
CA PHE A 906 -7.58 12.36 11.48
C PHE A 906 -6.85 12.00 10.20
N ASP A 907 -5.71 11.33 10.32
CA ASP A 907 -5.02 10.65 9.21
C ASP A 907 -5.38 9.17 9.22
N ILE A 908 -5.76 8.59 8.09
CA ILE A 908 -6.40 7.27 8.01
C ILE A 908 -5.71 6.41 6.95
N ASP A 909 -5.24 5.23 7.35
CA ASP A 909 -4.67 4.24 6.42
C ASP A 909 -5.66 3.17 5.99
N LYS A 910 -6.38 2.50 6.91
CA LYS A 910 -7.38 1.47 6.54
C LYS A 910 -8.32 1.07 7.68
N ASN A 911 -9.40 0.37 7.32
CA ASN A 911 -10.35 -0.27 8.22
C ASN A 911 -10.77 0.61 9.41
N THR A 912 -10.99 1.90 9.16
CA THR A 912 -11.35 2.87 10.19
C THR A 912 -12.81 3.24 10.09
N GLN A 913 -13.50 3.34 11.23
CA GLN A 913 -14.88 3.77 11.30
C GLN A 913 -14.99 5.00 12.18
N ILE A 914 -15.46 6.13 11.63
CA ILE A 914 -15.71 7.35 12.39
C ILE A 914 -17.17 7.74 12.22
N SER A 915 -17.88 7.95 13.33
CA SER A 915 -19.27 8.39 13.27
C SER A 915 -19.70 9.42 14.30
N ASP A 916 -20.76 10.17 13.93
CA ASP A 916 -21.59 10.95 14.83
C ASP A 916 -20.85 12.06 15.60
N LEU A 917 -19.97 12.80 14.92
CA LEU A 917 -19.21 13.91 15.51
C LEU A 917 -19.01 15.07 14.50
N ALA A 918 -18.55 16.21 15.00
CA ALA A 918 -18.14 17.34 14.17
C ALA A 918 -16.64 17.66 14.33
N ILE A 919 -16.05 18.20 13.27
CA ILE A 919 -14.65 18.67 13.20
C ILE A 919 -14.68 20.10 12.66
N PHE A 920 -14.42 21.09 13.52
CA PHE A 920 -14.35 22.49 13.15
C PHE A 920 -12.88 22.93 13.08
N GLY A 921 -12.40 23.13 11.87
CA GLY A 921 -11.06 23.60 11.60
C GLY A 921 -10.88 25.07 11.99
N SER A 922 -9.63 25.52 11.91
CA SER A 922 -9.23 26.89 12.25
C SER A 922 -8.85 27.73 11.02
N GLY A 923 -9.01 27.18 9.81
CA GLY A 923 -8.56 27.79 8.56
C GLY A 923 -9.24 29.12 8.25
N ARG A 924 -8.48 30.07 7.70
CA ARG A 924 -8.99 31.40 7.26
C ARG A 924 -8.70 31.72 5.80
N ILE A 925 -7.90 30.90 5.15
CA ILE A 925 -7.41 31.01 3.78
C ILE A 925 -7.10 29.59 3.28
N ARG A 926 -7.03 29.41 1.95
CA ARG A 926 -6.72 28.12 1.30
C ARG A 926 -5.31 27.59 1.65
N GLY A 927 -4.39 28.51 1.94
CA GLY A 927 -3.06 28.26 2.45
C GLY A 927 -2.40 29.57 2.90
N GLY A 928 -1.36 29.51 3.73
CA GLY A 928 -0.61 30.69 4.19
C GLY A 928 0.34 31.29 3.13
N ASP A 929 0.85 32.50 3.42
CA ASP A 929 1.85 33.21 2.58
C ASP A 929 3.00 32.23 2.21
N GLY A 930 3.30 32.08 0.91
CA GLY A 930 4.40 31.24 0.43
C GLY A 930 4.07 29.73 0.28
N ASN A 931 2.81 29.38 0.02
CA ASN A 931 2.31 28.01 -0.16
C ASN A 931 2.29 27.15 1.12
N ALA A 932 2.11 27.76 2.30
CA ALA A 932 1.88 26.99 3.53
C ALA A 932 0.47 26.36 3.50
N GLU A 933 0.26 25.17 4.05
CA GLU A 933 -1.07 24.51 3.92
C GLU A 933 -2.11 24.98 4.92
N GLY A 934 -3.39 24.95 4.52
CA GLY A 934 -4.54 25.34 5.33
C GLY A 934 -5.24 24.21 6.11
N GLY A 935 -4.66 22.99 6.15
CA GLY A 935 -5.12 21.83 6.94
C GLY A 935 -6.35 21.10 6.41
N VAL A 936 -6.36 19.78 6.59
CA VAL A 936 -7.39 18.88 6.05
C VAL A 936 -8.14 18.22 7.21
N GLY A 937 -9.47 18.09 7.12
CA GLY A 937 -10.26 17.41 8.15
C GLY A 937 -9.89 15.93 8.26
N LEU A 938 -10.08 15.18 7.17
CA LEU A 938 -9.70 13.76 7.08
C LEU A 938 -8.79 13.52 5.87
N ASN A 939 -7.68 12.81 6.05
CA ASN A 939 -6.76 12.51 4.94
C ASN A 939 -6.09 11.14 5.13
N GLY A 940 -5.31 10.73 4.14
CA GLY A 940 -4.55 9.48 4.18
C GLY A 940 -4.96 8.53 3.06
N ARG A 941 -4.61 7.24 3.20
CA ARG A 941 -4.80 6.23 2.15
C ARG A 941 -6.21 5.63 2.13
N PHE A 942 -6.88 5.60 3.29
CA PHE A 942 -8.20 5.00 3.55
C PHE A 942 -8.35 3.49 3.27
N GLY A 943 -7.53 2.88 2.41
CA GLY A 943 -7.41 1.44 2.24
C GLY A 943 -8.74 0.71 2.08
N THR A 944 -8.86 -0.49 2.65
CA THR A 944 -10.09 -1.29 2.65
C THR A 944 -10.83 -1.21 3.99
N GLY A 945 -12.15 -1.39 3.96
CA GLY A 945 -12.98 -1.49 5.18
C GLY A 945 -13.27 -0.16 5.89
N THR A 946 -12.78 0.96 5.39
CA THR A 946 -13.02 2.28 6.00
C THR A 946 -14.42 2.79 5.68
N LYS A 947 -15.13 3.26 6.71
CA LYS A 947 -16.50 3.81 6.59
C LYS A 947 -16.67 5.00 7.52
N ILE A 948 -16.96 6.17 6.95
CA ILE A 948 -17.18 7.40 7.71
C ILE A 948 -18.64 7.81 7.56
N SER A 949 -19.33 8.05 8.68
CA SER A 949 -20.76 8.34 8.64
C SER A 949 -21.19 9.41 9.62
N ASN A 950 -22.11 10.27 9.22
CA ASN A 950 -22.63 11.32 10.08
C ASN A 950 -21.53 12.23 10.69
N VAL A 951 -20.59 12.67 9.86
CA VAL A 951 -19.54 13.63 10.27
C VAL A 951 -19.79 15.01 9.66
N TRP A 952 -19.72 16.06 10.49
CA TRP A 952 -19.82 17.46 10.08
C TRP A 952 -18.43 18.10 10.09
N ILE A 953 -17.94 18.62 8.97
CA ILE A 953 -16.65 19.31 8.88
C ILE A 953 -16.85 20.75 8.38
N GLU A 954 -16.27 21.71 9.10
CA GLU A 954 -16.25 23.13 8.70
C GLU A 954 -14.85 23.72 8.81
N HIS A 955 -14.62 24.84 8.10
CA HIS A 955 -13.44 25.71 8.25
C HIS A 955 -12.09 24.98 8.10
N ALA A 956 -12.08 23.88 7.37
CA ALA A 956 -10.88 23.21 6.89
C ALA A 956 -10.50 23.74 5.50
N ASN A 957 -9.24 23.61 5.09
CA ASN A 957 -8.90 23.83 3.69
C ASN A 957 -9.64 22.82 2.82
N VAL A 958 -9.41 21.53 3.05
CA VAL A 958 -10.14 20.44 2.41
C VAL A 958 -10.92 19.67 3.48
N GLY A 959 -12.17 19.30 3.19
CA GLY A 959 -12.94 18.45 4.09
C GLY A 959 -12.31 17.06 4.21
N VAL A 960 -12.17 16.37 3.07
CA VAL A 960 -11.53 15.05 2.97
C VAL A 960 -10.63 14.94 1.73
N TRP A 961 -9.38 14.53 1.93
CA TRP A 961 -8.44 14.22 0.85
C TRP A 961 -8.09 12.72 0.87
N VAL A 962 -8.66 11.95 -0.06
CA VAL A 962 -8.51 10.47 -0.10
C VAL A 962 -7.41 10.09 -1.07
N GLY A 963 -6.32 9.54 -0.54
CA GLY A 963 -5.19 9.04 -1.30
C GLY A 963 -3.88 9.62 -0.80
N ARG A 964 -2.80 8.89 -1.05
CA ARG A 964 -1.43 9.38 -0.81
C ARG A 964 -0.55 8.91 -1.95
N ASP A 965 0.39 9.77 -2.35
CA ASP A 965 1.33 9.47 -3.42
C ASP A 965 2.13 8.20 -3.12
N TYR A 966 2.31 7.34 -4.13
CA TYR A 966 3.09 6.11 -3.97
C TYR A 966 4.52 6.37 -3.48
N SER A 967 5.13 7.48 -3.92
CA SER A 967 6.48 7.90 -3.52
C SER A 967 6.60 8.28 -2.05
N ASN A 968 5.48 8.51 -1.35
CA ASN A 968 5.48 8.96 0.04
C ASN A 968 6.01 7.88 0.99
N LYS A 969 5.37 6.70 1.01
CA LYS A 969 5.78 5.54 1.82
C LYS A 969 5.35 4.27 1.07
N PRO A 970 6.14 3.81 0.08
CA PRO A 970 5.79 2.74 -0.85
C PRO A 970 5.34 1.42 -0.19
N GLU A 971 5.90 1.10 0.97
CA GLU A 971 5.59 -0.09 1.76
C GLU A 971 4.17 -0.07 2.34
N LEU A 972 3.56 1.10 2.47
CA LEU A 972 2.17 1.28 2.90
C LEU A 972 1.21 1.49 1.73
N TRP A 973 1.64 1.26 0.48
CA TRP A 973 0.76 1.40 -0.68
C TRP A 973 -0.50 0.54 -0.54
N GLY A 974 -1.65 1.20 -0.58
CA GLY A 974 -2.96 0.59 -0.38
C GLY A 974 -4.03 1.64 -0.63
N PRO A 975 -4.41 1.90 -1.89
CA PRO A 975 -5.40 2.92 -2.19
C PRO A 975 -6.76 2.55 -1.61
N ALA A 976 -7.62 3.56 -1.46
CA ALA A 976 -8.99 3.37 -1.03
C ALA A 976 -9.73 2.39 -1.96
N ASP A 977 -10.30 1.34 -1.39
CA ASP A 977 -11.05 0.33 -2.13
C ASP A 977 -12.26 -0.11 -1.31
N GLY A 978 -13.45 0.24 -1.81
CA GLY A 978 -14.71 0.07 -1.07
C GLY A 978 -14.95 1.08 0.04
N LEU A 979 -14.32 2.27 -0.04
CA LEU A 979 -14.49 3.36 0.94
C LEU A 979 -15.91 3.94 0.87
N GLU A 980 -16.52 4.19 2.03
CA GLU A 980 -17.85 4.78 2.12
C GLU A 980 -17.87 6.05 2.99
N PHE A 981 -18.40 7.13 2.42
CA PHE A 981 -18.82 8.33 3.15
C PHE A 981 -20.35 8.45 3.08
N SER A 982 -21.00 8.65 4.22
CA SER A 982 -22.45 8.78 4.28
C SER A 982 -22.94 9.80 5.30
N GLY A 983 -23.99 10.55 4.99
CA GLY A 983 -24.53 11.53 5.92
C GLY A 983 -23.52 12.63 6.28
N MET A 984 -22.56 12.95 5.40
CA MET A 984 -21.56 13.99 5.66
C MET A 984 -22.22 15.37 5.57
N ARG A 985 -21.76 16.32 6.40
CA ARG A 985 -22.03 17.75 6.23
C ARG A 985 -20.69 18.46 6.07
N ILE A 986 -20.32 18.85 4.85
CA ILE A 986 -19.06 19.56 4.60
C ILE A 986 -19.40 21.01 4.23
N ARG A 987 -18.97 21.95 5.06
CA ARG A 987 -19.34 23.37 4.90
C ARG A 987 -18.15 24.29 4.97
N ASP A 988 -18.24 25.41 4.26
CA ASP A 988 -17.33 26.55 4.39
C ASP A 988 -15.84 26.21 4.28
N THR A 989 -15.48 25.27 3.40
CA THR A 989 -14.09 24.89 3.12
C THR A 989 -13.40 25.90 2.18
N TYR A 990 -12.07 25.93 2.19
CA TYR A 990 -11.27 26.82 1.33
C TYR A 990 -10.86 26.20 -0.01
N ALA A 991 -10.97 24.87 -0.10
CA ALA A 991 -10.78 24.06 -1.29
C ALA A 991 -11.89 22.98 -1.32
N ASP A 992 -11.56 21.78 -1.78
CA ASP A 992 -12.49 20.69 -2.04
C ASP A 992 -13.29 20.25 -0.81
N GLY A 993 -14.49 19.72 -1.06
CA GLY A 993 -15.25 19.02 -0.03
C GLY A 993 -14.67 17.62 0.22
N ILE A 994 -14.80 16.72 -0.77
CA ILE A 994 -14.17 15.38 -0.78
C ILE A 994 -13.54 15.12 -2.14
N ASN A 995 -12.24 14.77 -2.16
CA ASN A 995 -11.53 14.40 -3.38
C ASN A 995 -11.00 12.96 -3.30
N PHE A 996 -11.33 12.13 -4.30
CA PHE A 996 -10.85 10.76 -4.49
C PHE A 996 -9.67 10.73 -5.45
N THR A 997 -8.49 10.36 -4.94
CA THR A 997 -7.23 10.42 -5.68
C THR A 997 -6.45 9.09 -5.62
N ASN A 998 -5.28 9.03 -6.27
CA ASN A 998 -4.27 7.98 -6.13
C ASN A 998 -4.82 6.54 -6.26
N GLY A 999 -5.65 6.26 -7.28
CA GLY A 999 -6.16 4.92 -7.55
C GLY A 999 -7.38 4.49 -6.72
N THR A 1000 -8.02 5.43 -6.01
CA THR A 1000 -9.28 5.20 -5.29
C THR A 1000 -10.33 4.55 -6.19
N ARG A 1001 -10.93 3.46 -5.71
CA ARG A 1001 -11.83 2.61 -6.50
C ARG A 1001 -12.95 1.99 -5.70
N ASN A 1002 -14.02 1.57 -6.39
CA ASN A 1002 -15.21 0.96 -5.78
C ASN A 1002 -15.79 1.76 -4.60
N SER A 1003 -15.51 3.07 -4.55
CA SER A 1003 -15.76 3.92 -3.38
C SER A 1003 -16.95 4.82 -3.60
N ARG A 1004 -17.60 5.28 -2.53
CA ARG A 1004 -18.82 6.08 -2.65
C ARG A 1004 -18.94 7.21 -1.62
N VAL A 1005 -19.47 8.34 -2.08
CA VAL A 1005 -20.03 9.39 -1.22
C VAL A 1005 -21.53 9.44 -1.48
N PHE A 1006 -22.32 9.25 -0.43
CA PHE A 1006 -23.76 9.26 -0.59
C PHE A 1006 -24.54 9.92 0.53
N ASN A 1007 -25.74 10.38 0.22
CA ASN A 1007 -26.64 10.99 1.18
C ASN A 1007 -25.99 12.13 2.00
N SER A 1008 -25.18 12.96 1.34
CA SER A 1008 -24.33 13.96 2.00
C SER A 1008 -24.58 15.38 1.49
N SER A 1009 -24.39 16.37 2.37
CA SER A 1009 -24.60 17.79 2.09
C SER A 1009 -23.28 18.54 2.01
N PHE A 1010 -23.17 19.41 1.02
CA PHE A 1010 -22.03 20.28 0.78
C PHE A 1010 -22.53 21.72 0.60
N ARG A 1011 -21.95 22.68 1.33
CA ARG A 1011 -22.30 24.11 1.16
C ARG A 1011 -21.07 25.00 1.27
N THR A 1012 -20.92 25.99 0.39
CA THR A 1012 -19.79 26.95 0.43
C THR A 1012 -18.40 26.30 0.34
N THR A 1013 -18.20 25.29 -0.51
CA THR A 1013 -16.84 24.72 -0.74
C THR A 1013 -15.99 25.64 -1.62
N GLY A 1014 -14.68 25.64 -1.40
CA GLY A 1014 -13.72 26.55 -2.07
C GLY A 1014 -12.97 26.00 -3.25
N ASP A 1015 -13.34 24.80 -3.64
CA ASP A 1015 -13.06 24.18 -4.92
C ASP A 1015 -14.18 23.15 -5.14
N ASP A 1016 -13.92 22.14 -5.97
CA ASP A 1016 -14.82 21.03 -6.24
C ASP A 1016 -15.44 20.45 -4.96
N SER A 1017 -16.78 20.53 -4.82
CA SER A 1017 -17.42 19.95 -3.63
C SER A 1017 -17.20 18.44 -3.55
N LEU A 1018 -17.25 17.78 -4.71
CA LEU A 1018 -16.91 16.36 -4.88
C LEU A 1018 -16.02 16.18 -6.11
N ALA A 1019 -14.89 15.51 -5.96
CA ALA A 1019 -13.96 15.27 -7.06
C ALA A 1019 -13.49 13.80 -7.12
N VAL A 1020 -13.31 13.31 -8.33
CA VAL A 1020 -12.41 12.17 -8.61
C VAL A 1020 -11.25 12.72 -9.43
N TRP A 1021 -10.04 12.66 -8.90
CA TRP A 1021 -8.82 12.93 -9.65
C TRP A 1021 -8.01 11.64 -9.81
N ALA A 1022 -8.15 10.98 -10.96
CA ALA A 1022 -7.38 9.79 -11.29
C ALA A 1022 -5.94 10.16 -11.64
N ASN A 1023 -5.18 10.69 -10.67
CA ASN A 1023 -3.82 11.17 -10.86
C ASN A 1023 -2.83 10.03 -11.15
N GLN A 1024 -1.65 10.40 -11.65
CA GLN A 1024 -0.60 9.45 -12.03
C GLN A 1024 0.31 9.01 -10.87
N TYR A 1025 0.10 9.53 -9.65
CA TYR A 1025 0.98 9.31 -8.49
C TYR A 1025 0.66 7.99 -7.77
N VAL A 1026 0.56 6.93 -8.56
CA VAL A 1026 0.19 5.57 -8.15
C VAL A 1026 1.36 4.62 -8.37
N LYS A 1027 1.28 3.41 -7.79
CA LYS A 1027 2.35 2.40 -7.94
C LYS A 1027 2.55 1.96 -9.38
N ASP A 1028 1.46 1.66 -10.08
CA ASP A 1028 1.47 1.33 -11.51
C ASP A 1028 0.33 2.04 -12.24
N PRO A 1029 0.62 3.11 -13.02
CA PRO A 1029 -0.35 3.86 -13.80
C PRO A 1029 -1.20 3.03 -14.79
N SER A 1030 -0.79 1.80 -15.11
CA SER A 1030 -1.53 0.92 -16.01
C SER A 1030 -2.57 0.05 -15.30
N THR A 1031 -2.49 -0.11 -13.97
CA THR A 1031 -3.37 -0.98 -13.18
C THR A 1031 -4.04 -0.26 -12.02
N ASP A 1032 -3.40 0.72 -11.39
CA ASP A 1032 -3.94 1.52 -10.28
C ASP A 1032 -4.70 2.77 -10.76
N ILE A 1033 -5.53 2.62 -11.78
CA ILE A 1033 -6.38 3.70 -12.29
C ILE A 1033 -7.58 3.84 -11.36
N GLY A 1034 -7.96 5.07 -10.97
CA GLY A 1034 -9.17 5.28 -10.18
C GLY A 1034 -10.44 4.90 -10.96
N HIS A 1035 -11.30 4.05 -10.39
CA HIS A 1035 -12.46 3.53 -11.11
C HIS A 1035 -13.66 3.11 -10.25
N ASP A 1036 -14.84 3.02 -10.88
CA ASP A 1036 -16.09 2.56 -10.27
C ASP A 1036 -16.50 3.34 -9.01
N ASN A 1037 -16.09 4.61 -8.92
CA ASN A 1037 -16.49 5.48 -7.82
C ASN A 1037 -17.88 6.08 -8.05
N VAL A 1038 -18.62 6.33 -6.96
CA VAL A 1038 -20.01 6.75 -7.02
C VAL A 1038 -20.28 7.94 -6.13
N PHE A 1039 -20.79 9.02 -6.72
CA PHE A 1039 -21.39 10.13 -5.99
C PHE A 1039 -22.90 10.08 -6.18
N THR A 1040 -23.62 9.72 -5.12
CA THR A 1040 -25.07 9.54 -5.22
C THR A 1040 -25.91 10.13 -4.09
N ASN A 1041 -27.04 10.73 -4.43
CA ASN A 1041 -27.95 11.33 -3.46
C ASN A 1041 -27.27 12.44 -2.63
N ASN A 1042 -26.45 13.29 -3.24
CA ASN A 1042 -25.82 14.41 -2.54
C ASN A 1042 -26.50 15.74 -2.88
N THR A 1043 -26.57 16.65 -1.92
CA THR A 1043 -27.00 18.04 -2.15
C THR A 1043 -25.79 18.95 -2.03
N ILE A 1044 -25.50 19.68 -3.09
CA ILE A 1044 -24.36 20.60 -3.20
C ILE A 1044 -24.90 22.00 -3.46
N GLN A 1045 -24.47 22.96 -2.66
CA GLN A 1045 -24.91 24.34 -2.76
C GLN A 1045 -23.70 25.27 -2.71
N LEU A 1046 -23.71 26.30 -3.55
CA LEU A 1046 -22.86 27.47 -3.36
C LEU A 1046 -21.35 27.19 -3.33
N PRO A 1047 -20.76 26.27 -4.13
CA PRO A 1047 -19.31 26.22 -4.25
C PRO A 1047 -18.85 27.58 -4.75
N TRP A 1048 -18.07 28.28 -3.93
CA TRP A 1048 -17.64 29.65 -4.22
C TRP A 1048 -16.54 29.68 -5.27
N ARG A 1049 -15.97 28.52 -5.58
CA ARG A 1049 -15.03 28.29 -6.67
C ARG A 1049 -15.14 26.87 -7.20
N ALA A 1050 -14.82 26.71 -8.49
CA ALA A 1050 -14.79 25.43 -9.19
C ALA A 1050 -16.17 24.74 -9.20
N ASN A 1051 -16.21 23.41 -9.22
CA ASN A 1051 -17.40 22.67 -9.59
C ASN A 1051 -18.26 22.26 -8.39
N GLY A 1052 -19.51 21.91 -8.66
CA GLY A 1052 -20.25 21.05 -7.74
C GLY A 1052 -19.62 19.65 -7.70
N ILE A 1053 -19.52 19.00 -8.86
CA ILE A 1053 -18.93 17.66 -9.00
C ILE A 1053 -17.97 17.63 -10.18
N ALA A 1054 -16.75 17.13 -9.97
CA ALA A 1054 -15.76 16.96 -11.03
C ALA A 1054 -15.24 15.52 -11.13
N VAL A 1055 -14.95 15.07 -12.36
CA VAL A 1055 -14.20 13.83 -12.60
C VAL A 1055 -13.10 14.12 -13.61
N TYR A 1056 -11.88 13.83 -13.20
CA TYR A 1056 -10.65 13.97 -13.99
C TYR A 1056 -10.07 12.58 -14.24
N GLY A 1057 -10.44 11.98 -15.37
CA GLY A 1057 -9.96 10.66 -15.81
C GLY A 1057 -10.63 9.45 -15.14
N GLY A 1058 -10.02 8.28 -15.30
CA GLY A 1058 -10.51 7.02 -14.75
C GLY A 1058 -11.66 6.38 -15.53
N TYR A 1059 -12.31 5.35 -14.97
CA TYR A 1059 -13.39 4.63 -15.64
C TYR A 1059 -14.50 4.15 -14.70
N GLY A 1060 -15.69 3.84 -15.22
CA GLY A 1060 -16.78 3.28 -14.41
C GLY A 1060 -17.43 4.24 -13.41
N ASN A 1061 -16.95 5.49 -13.33
CA ASN A 1061 -17.42 6.48 -12.37
C ASN A 1061 -18.88 6.89 -12.63
N ARG A 1062 -19.64 7.13 -11.56
CA ARG A 1062 -21.07 7.46 -11.61
C ARG A 1062 -21.44 8.67 -10.76
N ILE A 1063 -22.19 9.59 -11.34
CA ILE A 1063 -22.74 10.80 -10.71
C ILE A 1063 -24.26 10.70 -10.80
N GLU A 1064 -24.91 10.27 -9.72
CA GLU A 1064 -26.30 9.80 -9.76
C GLU A 1064 -27.21 10.44 -8.72
N ASN A 1065 -28.36 10.98 -9.13
CA ASN A 1065 -29.40 11.43 -8.19
C ASN A 1065 -28.96 12.59 -7.27
N ASN A 1066 -28.05 13.46 -7.72
CA ASN A 1066 -27.58 14.62 -6.94
C ASN A 1066 -28.38 15.90 -7.26
N LEU A 1067 -28.38 16.84 -6.32
CA LEU A 1067 -28.83 18.21 -6.50
C LEU A 1067 -27.63 19.14 -6.43
N VAL A 1068 -27.47 20.04 -7.40
CA VAL A 1068 -26.41 21.05 -7.41
C VAL A 1068 -27.04 22.43 -7.60
N TYR A 1069 -26.71 23.36 -6.72
CA TYR A 1069 -27.23 24.72 -6.74
C TYR A 1069 -26.09 25.73 -6.76
N ASP A 1070 -26.30 26.79 -7.53
CA ASP A 1070 -25.67 28.08 -7.33
C ASP A 1070 -24.13 28.09 -7.36
N THR A 1071 -23.50 27.44 -8.36
CA THR A 1071 -22.04 27.52 -8.54
C THR A 1071 -21.59 28.93 -8.97
N MET A 1072 -20.48 29.46 -8.47
CA MET A 1072 -20.11 30.87 -8.74
C MET A 1072 -19.48 31.07 -10.12
N ASN A 1073 -18.39 30.38 -10.41
CA ASN A 1073 -17.54 30.67 -11.57
C ASN A 1073 -17.32 29.47 -12.51
N TYR A 1074 -17.78 28.28 -12.13
CA TYR A 1074 -17.55 27.02 -12.83
C TYR A 1074 -18.84 26.19 -12.93
N PRO A 1075 -18.82 25.06 -13.66
CA PRO A 1075 -19.97 24.16 -13.84
C PRO A 1075 -20.55 23.57 -12.56
N GLY A 1076 -21.79 23.08 -12.65
CA GLY A 1076 -22.32 22.17 -11.64
C GLY A 1076 -21.68 20.79 -11.73
N ILE A 1077 -21.49 20.27 -12.95
CA ILE A 1077 -20.79 19.01 -13.21
C ILE A 1077 -19.74 19.20 -14.31
N MET A 1078 -18.52 18.70 -14.10
CA MET A 1078 -17.44 18.74 -15.09
C MET A 1078 -16.75 17.40 -15.26
N LEU A 1079 -16.54 16.99 -16.53
CA LEU A 1079 -15.55 15.96 -16.88
C LEU A 1079 -14.41 16.62 -17.63
N ALA A 1080 -13.17 16.46 -17.17
CA ALA A 1080 -12.05 17.16 -17.76
C ALA A 1080 -10.72 16.41 -17.75
N THR A 1081 -9.79 16.84 -18.61
CA THR A 1081 -8.45 16.25 -18.74
C THR A 1081 -7.31 17.25 -18.55
N ASP A 1082 -7.59 18.38 -17.89
CA ASP A 1082 -6.70 19.53 -17.66
C ASP A 1082 -5.86 19.46 -16.37
N HIS A 1083 -6.00 18.39 -15.58
CA HIS A 1083 -5.21 18.12 -14.36
C HIS A 1083 -4.27 16.91 -14.51
N ASP A 1084 -3.75 16.70 -15.73
CA ASP A 1084 -2.93 15.55 -16.12
C ASP A 1084 -3.39 14.19 -15.55
N PRO A 1085 -4.68 13.81 -15.71
CA PRO A 1085 -5.17 12.56 -15.15
C PRO A 1085 -4.74 11.36 -15.99
N LEU A 1086 -4.72 10.17 -15.39
CA LEU A 1086 -4.78 8.91 -16.11
C LEU A 1086 -6.03 8.91 -17.01
N PRO A 1087 -5.93 8.40 -18.25
CA PRO A 1087 -6.96 8.64 -19.25
C PRO A 1087 -8.34 8.11 -18.84
N PHE A 1088 -9.38 8.75 -19.35
CA PHE A 1088 -10.68 8.12 -19.39
C PHE A 1088 -10.61 6.85 -20.23
N SER A 1089 -11.09 5.75 -19.68
CA SER A 1089 -11.32 4.51 -20.42
C SER A 1089 -12.73 4.03 -20.06
N GLY A 1090 -13.43 3.29 -20.92
CA GLY A 1090 -14.80 2.84 -20.60
C GLY A 1090 -15.85 3.96 -20.44
N GLN A 1091 -16.86 3.71 -19.61
CA GLN A 1091 -18.05 4.55 -19.47
C GLN A 1091 -18.02 5.39 -18.19
N THR A 1092 -18.38 6.67 -18.29
CA THR A 1092 -18.76 7.52 -17.15
C THR A 1092 -20.26 7.83 -17.24
N THR A 1093 -20.98 7.66 -16.14
CA THR A 1093 -22.45 7.86 -16.11
C THR A 1093 -22.82 9.09 -15.28
N ILE A 1094 -23.61 9.99 -15.88
CA ILE A 1094 -24.26 11.12 -15.22
C ILE A 1094 -25.76 10.87 -15.34
N ALA A 1095 -26.44 10.54 -14.25
CA ALA A 1095 -27.84 10.13 -14.31
C ALA A 1095 -28.71 10.76 -13.22
N ASN A 1096 -29.93 11.16 -13.59
CA ASN A 1096 -30.96 11.60 -12.65
C ASN A 1096 -30.55 12.78 -11.75
N ASN A 1097 -29.67 13.68 -12.20
CA ASN A 1097 -29.28 14.85 -11.40
C ASN A 1097 -30.22 16.03 -11.67
N ALA A 1098 -30.26 17.01 -10.77
CA ALA A 1098 -30.84 18.33 -11.09
C ALA A 1098 -29.86 19.45 -10.73
N LEU A 1099 -29.66 20.36 -11.66
CA LEU A 1099 -28.74 21.49 -11.55
C LEU A 1099 -29.54 22.79 -11.62
N TYR A 1100 -29.36 23.68 -10.66
CA TYR A 1100 -30.06 24.95 -10.58
C TYR A 1100 -29.05 26.07 -10.53
N ARG A 1101 -29.16 27.01 -11.47
CA ARG A 1101 -28.34 28.23 -11.48
C ARG A 1101 -26.83 27.96 -11.47
N CYS A 1102 -26.44 26.85 -12.08
CA CYS A 1102 -25.04 26.46 -12.24
C CYS A 1102 -24.41 27.05 -13.51
N GLY A 1103 -23.08 27.00 -13.57
CA GLY A 1103 -22.28 27.66 -14.58
C GLY A 1103 -21.89 29.08 -14.14
N GLY A 1104 -20.86 29.62 -14.75
CA GLY A 1104 -20.28 30.89 -14.35
C GLY A 1104 -19.19 31.31 -15.31
N VAL A 1105 -18.32 32.20 -14.88
CA VAL A 1105 -17.23 32.71 -15.71
C VAL A 1105 -15.96 32.87 -14.88
N PHE A 1106 -14.82 32.59 -15.51
CA PHE A 1106 -13.51 32.60 -14.86
C PHE A 1106 -12.43 33.17 -15.80
N TRP A 1107 -11.23 33.42 -15.28
CA TRP A 1107 -10.10 34.01 -16.00
C TRP A 1107 -10.38 35.44 -16.47
N GLY A 1108 -10.55 36.34 -15.50
CA GLY A 1108 -10.82 37.76 -15.73
C GLY A 1108 -12.17 38.00 -16.40
N GLU A 1109 -13.17 37.17 -16.04
CA GLU A 1109 -14.52 37.19 -16.61
C GLU A 1109 -14.55 36.91 -18.13
N GLN A 1110 -13.57 36.16 -18.66
CA GLN A 1110 -13.46 35.89 -20.11
C GLN A 1110 -13.99 34.52 -20.53
N GLN A 1111 -13.79 33.49 -19.70
CA GLN A 1111 -14.15 32.12 -20.05
C GLN A 1111 -15.46 31.71 -19.39
N GLN A 1112 -16.50 31.52 -20.21
CA GLN A 1112 -17.84 31.13 -19.79
C GLN A 1112 -17.95 29.61 -19.67
N PHE A 1113 -18.60 29.13 -18.62
CA PHE A 1113 -18.85 27.73 -18.34
C PHE A 1113 -20.35 27.43 -18.25
N GLY A 1114 -20.77 26.32 -18.86
CA GLY A 1114 -22.14 25.83 -18.75
C GLY A 1114 -22.41 25.05 -17.47
N ALA A 1115 -23.67 24.71 -17.20
CA ALA A 1115 -24.07 23.92 -16.04
C ALA A 1115 -23.44 22.51 -16.03
N ILE A 1116 -23.32 21.87 -17.20
CA ILE A 1116 -22.51 20.66 -17.40
C ILE A 1116 -21.45 20.95 -18.46
N THR A 1117 -20.17 20.72 -18.15
CA THR A 1117 -19.08 20.97 -19.11
C THR A 1117 -18.21 19.74 -19.34
N PHE A 1118 -17.94 19.43 -20.60
CA PHE A 1118 -16.98 18.42 -21.03
C PHE A 1118 -15.74 19.11 -21.60
N PHE A 1119 -14.61 19.00 -20.92
CA PHE A 1119 -13.36 19.66 -21.31
C PHE A 1119 -12.23 18.66 -21.59
N ALA A 1120 -12.23 18.11 -22.80
CA ALA A 1120 -11.15 17.27 -23.32
C ALA A 1120 -9.94 18.12 -23.74
N GLN A 1121 -9.26 18.77 -22.77
CA GLN A 1121 -8.15 19.68 -23.04
C GLN A 1121 -7.04 19.03 -23.88
N GLY A 1122 -6.64 17.80 -23.52
CA GLY A 1122 -5.60 17.05 -24.22
C GLY A 1122 -5.97 15.60 -24.52
N LYS A 1123 -6.44 14.88 -23.49
CA LYS A 1123 -6.84 13.46 -23.60
C LYS A 1123 -8.34 13.35 -23.91
N ASP A 1124 -8.73 12.26 -24.56
CA ASP A 1124 -10.12 11.96 -24.93
C ASP A 1124 -11.01 11.70 -23.71
N ILE A 1125 -12.31 11.94 -23.86
CA ILE A 1125 -13.37 11.58 -22.91
C ILE A 1125 -14.39 10.68 -23.64
N PRO A 1126 -14.13 9.37 -23.75
CA PRO A 1126 -15.04 8.46 -24.42
C PRO A 1126 -16.20 8.01 -23.52
N GLY A 1127 -17.28 7.52 -24.14
CA GLY A 1127 -18.28 6.69 -23.44
C GLY A 1127 -19.12 7.41 -22.39
N VAL A 1128 -19.35 8.72 -22.53
CA VAL A 1128 -20.20 9.46 -21.59
C VAL A 1128 -21.66 9.06 -21.79
N THR A 1129 -22.34 8.66 -20.72
CA THR A 1129 -23.80 8.50 -20.69
C THR A 1129 -24.40 9.56 -19.77
N LEU A 1130 -25.10 10.54 -20.35
CA LEU A 1130 -25.85 11.56 -19.62
C LEU A 1130 -27.35 11.30 -19.77
N ARG A 1131 -28.06 11.05 -18.68
CA ARG A 1131 -29.50 10.78 -18.77
C ARG A 1131 -30.35 11.28 -17.61
N ASP A 1132 -31.65 11.42 -17.87
CA ASP A 1132 -32.69 11.70 -16.87
C ASP A 1132 -32.40 12.96 -16.02
N THR A 1133 -31.60 13.88 -16.56
CA THR A 1133 -31.04 15.03 -15.83
C THR A 1133 -31.78 16.30 -16.18
N GLU A 1134 -31.98 17.16 -15.18
CA GLU A 1134 -32.61 18.46 -15.35
C GLU A 1134 -31.62 19.59 -15.09
N ILE A 1135 -31.64 20.60 -15.95
CA ILE A 1135 -30.84 21.81 -15.82
C ILE A 1135 -31.82 22.98 -15.84
N HIS A 1136 -31.80 23.79 -14.79
CA HIS A 1136 -32.69 24.92 -14.60
C HIS A 1136 -31.88 26.20 -14.42
N ASP A 1137 -32.20 27.22 -15.21
CA ASP A 1137 -31.73 28.59 -15.02
C ASP A 1137 -30.20 28.72 -15.02
N SER A 1138 -29.52 27.96 -15.88
CA SER A 1138 -28.05 27.99 -16.01
C SER A 1138 -27.54 29.40 -16.33
N THR A 1139 -26.41 29.80 -15.73
CA THR A 1139 -25.86 31.16 -15.87
C THR A 1139 -25.48 31.45 -17.33
N TYR A 1140 -24.80 30.49 -17.96
CA TYR A 1140 -24.46 30.54 -19.39
C TYR A 1140 -25.12 29.37 -20.11
N ASP A 1141 -24.36 28.36 -20.51
CA ASP A 1141 -24.88 27.26 -21.32
C ASP A 1141 -25.49 26.15 -20.44
N GLY A 1142 -26.41 25.38 -20.99
CA GLY A 1142 -26.90 24.16 -20.32
C GLY A 1142 -25.82 23.07 -20.33
N ILE A 1143 -25.49 22.55 -21.52
CA ILE A 1143 -24.40 21.58 -21.73
C ILE A 1143 -23.35 22.20 -22.65
N GLN A 1144 -22.09 22.17 -22.24
CA GLN A 1144 -20.97 22.76 -22.98
C GLN A 1144 -19.94 21.70 -23.38
N PHE A 1145 -19.66 21.58 -24.68
CA PHE A 1145 -18.51 20.85 -25.22
C PHE A 1145 -17.40 21.86 -25.53
N LYS A 1146 -16.40 21.90 -24.66
CA LYS A 1146 -15.40 22.95 -24.63
C LYS A 1146 -14.27 22.71 -25.64
N THR A 1147 -13.66 23.80 -26.13
CA THR A 1147 -12.48 23.75 -27.01
C THR A 1147 -11.33 22.98 -26.37
N GLY A 1148 -10.73 22.03 -27.11
CA GLY A 1148 -9.62 21.21 -26.62
C GLY A 1148 -8.98 20.36 -27.71
N GLY A 1149 -7.93 19.62 -27.36
CA GLY A 1149 -7.21 18.72 -28.27
C GLY A 1149 -7.85 17.32 -28.39
N GLY A 1150 -8.52 16.86 -27.34
CA GLY A 1150 -9.14 15.54 -27.26
C GLY A 1150 -10.55 15.46 -27.85
N VAL A 1151 -11.06 14.24 -27.95
CA VAL A 1151 -12.38 13.90 -28.50
C VAL A 1151 -13.34 13.55 -27.38
N VAL A 1152 -14.57 14.08 -27.43
CA VAL A 1152 -15.66 13.68 -26.51
C VAL A 1152 -16.70 12.85 -27.26
N THR A 1153 -17.13 11.71 -26.70
CA THR A 1153 -18.30 10.97 -27.21
C THR A 1153 -19.35 10.82 -26.12
N ALA A 1154 -20.57 11.26 -26.42
CA ALA A 1154 -21.66 11.29 -25.44
C ALA A 1154 -22.99 10.75 -25.99
N ALA A 1155 -23.70 9.97 -25.17
CA ALA A 1155 -25.10 9.66 -25.34
C ALA A 1155 -25.91 10.47 -24.33
N VAL A 1156 -26.82 11.33 -24.82
CA VAL A 1156 -27.63 12.22 -23.99
C VAL A 1156 -29.10 11.84 -24.14
N SER A 1157 -29.75 11.40 -23.07
CA SER A 1157 -31.16 10.97 -23.13
C SER A 1157 -32.04 11.47 -21.99
N ASN A 1158 -33.30 11.80 -22.28
CA ASN A 1158 -34.26 12.27 -21.27
C ASN A 1158 -33.75 13.47 -20.45
N VAL A 1159 -33.08 14.41 -21.11
CA VAL A 1159 -32.56 15.62 -20.46
C VAL A 1159 -33.49 16.80 -20.70
N LYS A 1160 -33.80 17.55 -19.65
CA LYS A 1160 -34.51 18.83 -19.74
C LYS A 1160 -33.53 19.97 -19.43
N ILE A 1161 -33.44 20.94 -20.33
CA ILE A 1161 -32.72 22.19 -20.12
C ILE A 1161 -33.74 23.32 -20.19
N ASP A 1162 -33.99 23.95 -19.05
CA ASP A 1162 -34.95 25.03 -18.92
C ASP A 1162 -34.20 26.29 -18.51
N ARG A 1163 -34.13 27.25 -19.43
CA ARG A 1163 -33.45 28.54 -19.31
C ARG A 1163 -31.92 28.45 -19.18
N SER A 1164 -31.27 29.00 -20.21
CA SER A 1164 -29.84 29.29 -20.25
C SER A 1164 -29.71 30.80 -20.42
N ASP A 1165 -29.56 31.52 -19.29
CA ASP A 1165 -29.83 32.96 -19.18
C ASP A 1165 -28.92 33.80 -20.09
N ASN A 1166 -27.65 33.39 -20.24
CA ASN A 1166 -26.67 34.10 -21.07
C ASN A 1166 -25.97 33.20 -22.10
N GLY A 1167 -26.47 31.98 -22.30
CA GLY A 1167 -25.85 30.96 -23.16
C GLY A 1167 -26.83 30.20 -24.05
N ALA A 1168 -26.32 29.12 -24.65
CA ALA A 1168 -27.10 28.18 -25.43
C ALA A 1168 -27.59 27.01 -24.56
N GLY A 1169 -28.65 26.33 -24.97
CA GLY A 1169 -29.05 25.10 -24.29
C GLY A 1169 -27.94 24.04 -24.36
N ILE A 1170 -27.42 23.80 -25.57
CA ILE A 1170 -26.22 23.00 -25.82
C ILE A 1170 -25.26 23.81 -26.70
N LEU A 1171 -24.02 23.99 -26.24
CA LEU A 1171 -22.95 24.67 -26.96
C LEU A 1171 -21.83 23.70 -27.33
N ALA A 1172 -21.48 23.64 -28.62
CA ALA A 1172 -20.21 23.09 -29.09
C ALA A 1172 -19.28 24.24 -29.51
N MET A 1173 -18.22 24.47 -28.73
CA MET A 1173 -17.30 25.58 -28.96
C MET A 1173 -16.43 25.37 -30.20
N SER A 1174 -15.87 26.47 -30.72
CA SER A 1174 -14.88 26.44 -31.81
C SER A 1174 -13.71 25.53 -31.42
N GLY A 1175 -13.34 24.59 -32.28
CA GLY A 1175 -12.28 23.61 -32.01
C GLY A 1175 -12.68 22.40 -31.14
N ALA A 1176 -13.92 22.32 -30.64
CA ALA A 1176 -14.41 21.10 -30.01
C ALA A 1176 -14.48 19.92 -31.02
N ARG A 1177 -14.23 18.69 -30.55
CA ARG A 1177 -14.13 17.48 -31.39
C ARG A 1177 -14.92 16.31 -30.81
N GLY A 1178 -15.51 15.50 -31.70
CA GLY A 1178 -16.25 14.30 -31.33
C GLY A 1178 -17.74 14.39 -31.64
N SER A 1179 -18.57 13.73 -30.85
CA SER A 1179 -20.01 13.69 -31.11
C SER A 1179 -20.87 13.49 -29.88
N ALA A 1180 -22.11 13.98 -29.97
CA ALA A 1180 -23.17 13.68 -29.03
C ALA A 1180 -24.43 13.21 -29.77
N THR A 1181 -25.08 12.18 -29.26
CA THR A 1181 -26.39 11.71 -29.75
C THR A 1181 -27.46 12.08 -28.74
N LEU A 1182 -28.45 12.87 -29.18
CA LEU A 1182 -29.55 13.35 -28.35
C LEU A 1182 -30.79 12.46 -28.57
N THR A 1183 -31.42 12.02 -27.49
CA THR A 1183 -32.69 11.26 -27.51
C THR A 1183 -33.64 11.80 -26.45
N ASN A 1184 -34.82 12.29 -26.82
CA ASN A 1184 -35.78 12.85 -25.87
C ASN A 1184 -35.17 13.99 -25.00
N VAL A 1185 -34.49 14.93 -25.66
CA VAL A 1185 -33.93 16.13 -25.01
C VAL A 1185 -34.87 17.30 -25.26
N THR A 1186 -35.29 17.99 -24.19
CA THR A 1186 -36.14 19.19 -24.28
C THR A 1186 -35.34 20.40 -23.84
N ILE A 1187 -35.34 21.45 -24.66
CA ILE A 1187 -34.65 22.71 -24.38
C ILE A 1187 -35.65 23.85 -24.51
N SER A 1188 -35.69 24.75 -23.54
CA SER A 1188 -36.55 25.94 -23.55
C SER A 1188 -35.83 27.16 -22.98
N GLY A 1189 -36.14 28.34 -23.52
CA GLY A 1189 -35.73 29.62 -22.91
C GLY A 1189 -34.23 29.93 -22.92
N SER A 1190 -33.45 29.40 -23.87
CA SER A 1190 -32.01 29.66 -23.98
C SER A 1190 -31.72 30.95 -24.76
N ALA A 1191 -30.90 31.85 -24.22
CA ALA A 1191 -30.66 33.18 -24.77
C ALA A 1191 -29.94 33.18 -26.13
N LYS A 1192 -29.03 32.24 -26.37
CA LYS A 1192 -28.26 32.13 -27.63
C LYS A 1192 -28.79 31.05 -28.58
N GLY A 1193 -29.89 30.39 -28.23
CA GLY A 1193 -30.52 29.32 -29.00
C GLY A 1193 -30.38 27.94 -28.35
N ASP A 1194 -31.17 26.97 -28.83
CA ASP A 1194 -31.27 25.66 -28.19
C ASP A 1194 -30.02 24.80 -28.40
N VAL A 1195 -29.53 24.72 -29.64
CA VAL A 1195 -28.30 24.00 -30.00
C VAL A 1195 -27.44 24.89 -30.89
N VAL A 1196 -26.24 25.22 -30.40
CA VAL A 1196 -25.29 26.12 -31.07
C VAL A 1196 -23.98 25.38 -31.32
N ILE A 1197 -23.53 25.42 -32.57
CA ILE A 1197 -22.22 24.92 -32.99
C ILE A 1197 -21.44 26.12 -33.52
N GLU A 1198 -20.37 26.50 -32.82
CA GLU A 1198 -19.55 27.65 -33.21
C GLU A 1198 -18.74 27.37 -34.47
N PRO A 1199 -18.49 28.39 -35.32
CA PRO A 1199 -17.59 28.26 -36.45
C PRO A 1199 -16.22 27.70 -36.04
N GLY A 1200 -15.73 26.69 -36.76
CA GLY A 1200 -14.47 26.02 -36.45
C GLY A 1200 -14.58 24.83 -35.51
N SER A 1201 -15.77 24.52 -34.99
CA SER A 1201 -16.04 23.25 -34.30
C SER A 1201 -16.04 22.06 -35.28
N GLN A 1202 -15.48 20.93 -34.86
CA GLN A 1202 -15.57 19.63 -35.55
C GLN A 1202 -16.58 18.70 -34.85
N PHE A 1203 -17.26 19.19 -33.82
CA PHE A 1203 -18.18 18.41 -33.02
C PHE A 1203 -19.49 18.17 -33.77
N VAL A 1204 -20.01 16.94 -33.72
CA VAL A 1204 -21.25 16.54 -34.39
C VAL A 1204 -22.35 16.28 -33.37
N ILE A 1205 -23.49 16.96 -33.50
CA ILE A 1205 -24.67 16.72 -32.66
C ILE A 1205 -25.73 16.02 -33.51
N ASN A 1206 -26.08 14.79 -33.15
CA ASN A 1206 -27.07 13.96 -33.81
C ASN A 1206 -28.40 13.98 -33.04
N GLY A 1207 -29.54 13.96 -33.75
CA GLY A 1207 -30.87 13.79 -33.14
C GLY A 1207 -31.52 15.06 -32.56
N ALA A 1208 -30.97 16.25 -32.81
CA ALA A 1208 -31.57 17.51 -32.37
C ALA A 1208 -32.89 17.81 -33.13
N PRO A 1209 -33.99 18.17 -32.44
CA PRO A 1209 -35.19 18.64 -33.11
C PRO A 1209 -35.00 20.09 -33.61
N ILE A 1210 -35.07 20.33 -34.93
CA ILE A 1210 -35.11 21.65 -35.65
C ILE A 1210 -33.71 22.32 -35.82
N PRO A 1211 -33.37 22.98 -36.96
CA PRO A 1211 -32.00 23.00 -37.46
C PRO A 1211 -31.07 23.87 -36.60
N ALA A 1212 -29.92 23.28 -36.24
CA ALA A 1212 -28.81 23.96 -35.57
C ALA A 1212 -28.53 25.32 -36.23
N VAL A 1213 -28.55 26.39 -35.45
CA VAL A 1213 -28.20 27.73 -35.93
C VAL A 1213 -26.68 27.78 -36.06
N VAL A 1214 -26.18 27.69 -37.30
CA VAL A 1214 -24.77 27.97 -37.57
C VAL A 1214 -24.58 29.48 -37.44
N ALA A 1215 -23.88 29.92 -36.39
CA ALA A 1215 -23.64 31.34 -36.14
C ALA A 1215 -22.77 31.94 -37.26
N SER A 1216 -23.41 32.55 -38.27
CA SER A 1216 -22.70 33.33 -39.28
C SER A 1216 -22.21 34.65 -38.66
N GLY A 1217 -20.90 34.87 -38.67
CA GLY A 1217 -20.26 35.99 -37.97
C GLY A 1217 -20.81 37.35 -38.40
N ARG A 1218 -21.45 38.07 -37.45
CA ARG A 1218 -21.64 39.52 -37.54
C ARG A 1218 -20.90 40.18 -36.38
N ARG A 1219 -19.83 40.91 -36.72
CA ARG A 1219 -19.30 41.99 -35.87
C ARG A 1219 -20.32 43.13 -35.84
N SER A 1220 -20.82 43.46 -34.66
CA SER A 1220 -21.32 44.78 -34.27
C SER A 1220 -21.03 44.90 -32.77
N GLY A 1221 -20.24 45.82 -32.24
CA GLY A 1221 -20.16 47.23 -32.61
C GLY A 1221 -21.06 48.06 -31.69
N LYS A 1222 -20.90 47.93 -30.36
CA LYS A 1222 -20.87 49.01 -29.36
C LYS A 1222 -20.67 48.44 -27.97
#